data_AF-C5LC44-F1
#
_entry.id   AF-C5LC44-F1
#
_cell.length_a   1.000
_cell.length_b   1.000
_cell.length_c   1.000
_cell.angle_alpha   90.00
_cell.angle_beta   90.00
_cell.angle_gamma   90.00
#
_symmetry.space_group_name_H-M   'P 1'
#
loop_
_entity.id
_entity.type
_entity.pdbx_description
1 polymer ?
#
loop_
_entity_poly.entity_id
_entity_poly.type
_entity_poly.pdbx_seq_one_letter_code
_entity_poly.pdbx_strand_id
1 'polypeptide(L)'
;MSSLAVAAEEDSGGITFECITNDVPVVNPSEEQVERLKKLVACKNLFARQLPKMPKEYIAKLVFDRRHTTYTMWKEGALIGAVCFRCYFKYGLLEIAFLAVTSDEQVKGYGTRLMNRLKEFIKQCNPHIEAAAPEFRLITHFITYADNAAVGYFAKQGFTKHVKVPKYIWSGMIKSYEGAHMMSVELALDVNYLRVADMLSETRQKIWQDALDERPPVEMPPLCDAQQLPDPLPVDQLPGIERSNLKRHNSITPAKSDGESARENADLKESLESRLLSLTEACFEHESSWPFRIPVAVKDAPDYYMIIKHPSDLSSIKKKLLTHQLTTIREYRRDMMRIFDNCRFYNGDDGNIYVKCARELEKFAFTRLKQVEADFGGDDADELMNGSSEKRLYLVPYMGSETEKGMPPPLEIPLLPQVEATPRRQNCAEFLCQPRNVLIVLALLLCIAGSINDVSCKIVQNVYGQDYAFFVDQFCNVGYMVMTAIPAMVLRSERKREKDPQETFPPQYKFAIMGLLDGLGTLFSSIGGPSTPGQFQTVLNQTLIPVTMICSSLVLGTTYTGKSIGAAFIVFVSACVTVVPSFSGASVANCSGLSVCLYFLSNIPMALSNVYKESGFNNYSVGVWTMTAYVAAYQTIISFGLGFLQCVPYLSGQPGGVPLSPKSVVFNFLNAFSFSVGPAGLLLLAYCVVNLVFNVLGVAVTRYGSALQVGAIMCSLAYAVKLPVSSLLYTSSFLMGEDYAESFSPYSLIGVVGVTTGFILYVRYSNLGGTEDRTEFATPMQTSYEEPWAFHERVVGCVSSGVVPHTPIADRSTTPRFNMNEGA
;
A
#
# COMPACT_ATOMS: atom_id res chain seq x y z
N MET A 1 -15.69 -39.35 3.83
CA MET A 1 -14.36 -40.01 3.84
C MET A 1 -13.35 -39.02 4.38
N SER A 2 -12.50 -39.43 5.33
CA SER A 2 -11.42 -38.59 5.85
C SER A 2 -10.29 -38.49 4.80
N SER A 3 -9.45 -37.45 4.88
CA SER A 3 -8.25 -37.33 4.02
C SER A 3 -7.34 -38.56 4.06
N LEU A 4 -7.43 -39.37 5.12
CA LEU A 4 -6.69 -40.62 5.30
C LEU A 4 -7.17 -41.72 4.35
N ALA A 5 -8.48 -41.80 4.07
CA ALA A 5 -9.01 -42.77 3.12
C ALA A 5 -8.53 -42.48 1.68
N VAL A 6 -8.46 -41.19 1.33
CA VAL A 6 -7.90 -40.75 0.03
C VAL A 6 -6.39 -41.00 -0.03
N ALA A 7 -5.67 -40.87 1.08
CA ALA A 7 -4.26 -41.21 1.14
C ALA A 7 -4.04 -42.72 0.89
N ALA A 8 -4.84 -43.60 1.50
CA ALA A 8 -4.77 -45.04 1.25
C ALA A 8 -5.10 -45.41 -0.22
N GLU A 9 -6.05 -44.70 -0.84
CA GLU A 9 -6.41 -44.89 -2.26
C GLU A 9 -5.30 -44.37 -3.21
N GLU A 10 -4.56 -43.34 -2.79
CA GLU A 10 -3.37 -42.89 -3.50
C GLU A 10 -2.21 -43.89 -3.35
N ASP A 11 -1.97 -44.40 -2.14
CA ASP A 11 -0.91 -45.36 -1.85
C ASP A 11 -1.14 -46.70 -2.57
N SER A 12 -2.39 -47.07 -2.83
CA SER A 12 -2.76 -48.22 -3.66
C SER A 12 -2.70 -47.97 -5.17
N GLY A 13 -2.35 -46.74 -5.59
CA GLY A 13 -2.24 -46.34 -6.99
C GLY A 13 -3.56 -46.04 -7.70
N GLY A 14 -4.68 -45.98 -6.96
CA GLY A 14 -6.00 -45.62 -7.52
C GLY A 14 -6.10 -44.15 -7.95
N ILE A 15 -5.24 -43.28 -7.40
CA ILE A 15 -5.18 -41.85 -7.70
C ILE A 15 -3.76 -41.47 -8.11
N THR A 16 -3.64 -40.65 -9.14
CA THR A 16 -2.35 -40.10 -9.59
C THR A 16 -2.41 -38.58 -9.68
N PHE A 17 -1.27 -37.93 -9.48
CA PHE A 17 -1.13 -36.48 -9.57
C PHE A 17 -0.13 -36.11 -10.66
N GLU A 18 -0.45 -35.08 -11.43
CA GLU A 18 0.40 -34.63 -12.53
C GLU A 18 0.35 -33.11 -12.64
N CYS A 19 1.50 -32.49 -12.87
CA CYS A 19 1.62 -31.06 -13.07
C CYS A 19 1.77 -30.79 -14.58
N ILE A 20 0.88 -29.97 -15.14
CA ILE A 20 0.74 -29.77 -16.59
C ILE A 20 0.90 -28.28 -16.92
N THR A 21 1.75 -28.00 -17.90
CA THR A 21 2.01 -26.65 -18.44
C THR A 21 1.71 -26.62 -19.94
N ASN A 22 1.53 -25.42 -20.50
CA ASN A 22 1.38 -25.25 -21.95
C ASN A 22 2.75 -25.06 -22.62
N ASP A 23 3.47 -26.16 -22.85
CA ASP A 23 4.79 -26.18 -23.47
C ASP A 23 4.76 -26.39 -25.00
N VAL A 24 3.57 -26.53 -25.59
CA VAL A 24 3.39 -26.90 -27.00
C VAL A 24 4.00 -25.83 -27.94
N PRO A 25 4.94 -26.20 -28.84
CA PRO A 25 5.48 -25.28 -29.84
C PRO A 25 4.45 -25.02 -30.94
N VAL A 26 4.54 -23.86 -31.59
CA VAL A 26 3.63 -23.45 -32.68
C VAL A 26 3.78 -24.35 -33.92
N VAL A 27 4.92 -25.01 -34.09
CA VAL A 27 5.25 -25.84 -35.25
C VAL A 27 5.73 -27.21 -34.79
N ASN A 28 5.17 -28.28 -35.37
CA ASN A 28 5.52 -29.70 -35.15
C ASN A 28 5.55 -30.14 -33.66
N PRO A 29 4.41 -30.14 -32.95
CA PRO A 29 4.36 -30.61 -31.57
C PRO A 29 4.58 -32.14 -31.49
N SER A 30 5.25 -32.60 -30.44
CA SER A 30 5.39 -34.04 -30.18
C SER A 30 4.06 -34.66 -29.75
N GLU A 31 3.90 -35.98 -29.90
CA GLU A 31 2.68 -36.70 -29.45
C GLU A 31 2.40 -36.47 -27.95
N GLU A 32 3.46 -36.41 -27.13
CA GLU A 32 3.37 -36.15 -25.69
C GLU A 32 2.85 -34.73 -25.38
N GLN A 33 3.30 -33.73 -26.14
CA GLN A 33 2.83 -32.34 -26.02
C GLN A 33 1.37 -32.19 -26.44
N VAL A 34 0.96 -32.88 -27.50
CA VAL A 34 -0.45 -32.93 -27.91
C VAL A 34 -1.31 -33.57 -26.81
N GLU A 35 -0.81 -34.63 -26.15
CA GLU A 35 -1.52 -35.27 -25.06
C GLU A 35 -1.64 -34.35 -23.82
N ARG A 36 -0.57 -33.63 -23.45
CA ARG A 36 -0.64 -32.58 -22.40
C ARG A 36 -1.69 -31.52 -22.73
N LEU A 37 -1.78 -31.09 -23.99
CA LEU A 37 -2.78 -30.12 -24.42
C LEU A 37 -4.22 -30.67 -24.27
N LYS A 38 -4.46 -31.95 -24.60
CA LYS A 38 -5.77 -32.59 -24.36
C LYS A 38 -6.11 -32.61 -22.87
N LYS A 39 -5.14 -32.88 -22.00
CA LYS A 39 -5.32 -32.81 -20.54
C LYS A 39 -5.65 -31.39 -20.08
N LEU A 40 -5.00 -30.35 -20.61
CA LEU A 40 -5.36 -28.95 -20.32
C LEU A 40 -6.78 -28.60 -20.80
N VAL A 41 -7.22 -29.12 -21.96
CA VAL A 41 -8.61 -28.98 -22.42
C VAL A 41 -9.59 -29.64 -21.44
N ALA A 42 -9.25 -30.82 -20.91
CA ALA A 42 -10.04 -31.48 -19.87
C ALA A 42 -10.13 -30.62 -18.60
N CYS A 43 -9.02 -30.01 -18.17
CA CYS A 43 -8.97 -29.10 -17.02
C CYS A 43 -9.85 -27.86 -17.24
N LYS A 44 -9.75 -27.22 -18.41
CA LYS A 44 -10.60 -26.09 -18.77
C LYS A 44 -12.09 -26.46 -18.73
N ASN A 45 -12.44 -27.67 -19.17
CA ASN A 45 -13.82 -28.15 -19.12
C ASN A 45 -14.29 -28.45 -17.69
N LEU A 46 -13.43 -28.99 -16.83
CA LEU A 46 -13.71 -29.18 -15.40
C LEU A 46 -14.00 -27.82 -14.73
N PHE A 47 -13.10 -26.84 -14.88
CA PHE A 47 -13.29 -25.51 -14.29
C PHE A 47 -14.55 -24.83 -14.81
N ALA A 48 -14.82 -24.90 -16.12
CA ALA A 48 -16.03 -24.29 -16.70
C ALA A 48 -17.34 -24.92 -16.21
N ARG A 49 -17.33 -26.20 -15.81
CA ARG A 49 -18.50 -26.87 -15.22
C ARG A 49 -18.66 -26.53 -13.74
N GLN A 50 -17.57 -26.51 -12.98
CA GLN A 50 -17.60 -26.32 -11.52
C GLN A 50 -17.63 -24.85 -11.09
N LEU A 51 -17.21 -23.93 -11.96
CA LEU A 51 -17.18 -22.48 -11.71
C LEU A 51 -18.11 -21.73 -12.69
N PRO A 52 -19.44 -21.89 -12.59
CA PRO A 52 -20.39 -21.36 -13.58
C PRO A 52 -20.44 -19.83 -13.64
N LYS A 53 -20.00 -19.14 -12.57
CA LYS A 53 -19.92 -17.67 -12.51
C LYS A 53 -18.72 -17.11 -13.29
N MET A 54 -17.77 -17.96 -13.68
CA MET A 54 -16.56 -17.56 -14.39
C MET A 54 -16.75 -17.72 -15.92
N PRO A 55 -16.47 -16.68 -16.73
CA PRO A 55 -16.58 -16.78 -18.19
C PRO A 55 -15.67 -17.86 -18.76
N LYS A 56 -16.17 -18.65 -19.72
CA LYS A 56 -15.43 -19.78 -20.31
C LYS A 56 -14.18 -19.32 -21.05
N GLU A 57 -14.23 -18.15 -21.67
CA GLU A 57 -13.14 -17.50 -22.38
C GLU A 57 -12.04 -17.08 -21.39
N TYR A 58 -12.43 -16.59 -20.21
CA TYR A 58 -11.49 -16.22 -19.16
C TYR A 58 -10.77 -17.44 -18.58
N ILE A 59 -11.52 -18.52 -18.32
CA ILE A 59 -10.93 -19.80 -17.87
C ILE A 59 -9.94 -20.33 -18.90
N ALA A 60 -10.34 -20.40 -20.18
CA ALA A 60 -9.46 -20.85 -21.26
C ALA A 60 -8.20 -19.98 -21.34
N LYS A 61 -8.34 -18.66 -21.27
CA LYS A 61 -7.21 -17.74 -21.33
C LYS A 61 -6.14 -18.04 -20.28
N LEU A 62 -6.53 -18.32 -19.03
CA LEU A 62 -5.55 -18.60 -17.97
C LEU A 62 -5.04 -20.04 -18.01
N VAL A 63 -5.89 -21.04 -18.26
CA VAL A 63 -5.47 -22.45 -18.31
C VAL A 63 -4.44 -22.70 -19.43
N PHE A 64 -4.54 -21.98 -20.55
CA PHE A 64 -3.59 -22.07 -21.66
C PHE A 64 -2.48 -21.00 -21.61
N ASP A 65 -2.43 -20.13 -20.60
CA ASP A 65 -1.33 -19.16 -20.45
C ASP A 65 -0.06 -19.88 -19.98
N ARG A 66 1.06 -19.65 -20.66
CA ARG A 66 2.36 -20.27 -20.32
C ARG A 66 2.88 -19.91 -18.93
N ARG A 67 2.39 -18.82 -18.35
CA ARG A 67 2.74 -18.39 -16.98
C ARG A 67 1.91 -19.10 -15.91
N HIS A 68 0.90 -19.86 -16.32
CA HIS A 68 0.07 -20.64 -15.41
C HIS A 68 0.42 -22.12 -15.55
N THR A 69 0.27 -22.82 -14.43
CA THR A 69 0.49 -24.25 -14.33
C THR A 69 -0.72 -24.88 -13.69
N THR A 70 -1.12 -26.05 -14.19
CA THR A 70 -2.26 -26.78 -13.65
C THR A 70 -1.80 -28.07 -12.98
N TYR A 71 -1.97 -28.15 -11.66
CA TYR A 71 -1.75 -29.36 -10.89
C TYR A 71 -3.02 -30.19 -10.88
N THR A 72 -2.96 -31.42 -11.38
CA THR A 72 -4.13 -32.26 -11.68
C THR A 72 -4.13 -33.54 -10.85
N MET A 73 -5.32 -34.10 -10.67
CA MET A 73 -5.58 -35.34 -9.95
C MET A 73 -6.49 -36.22 -10.79
N TRP A 74 -6.02 -37.44 -11.05
CA TRP A 74 -6.65 -38.41 -11.93
C TRP A 74 -6.99 -39.67 -11.15
N LYS A 75 -8.15 -40.25 -11.44
CA LYS A 75 -8.61 -41.52 -10.87
C LYS A 75 -9.11 -42.39 -12.01
N GLU A 76 -8.57 -43.60 -12.13
CA GLU A 76 -8.93 -44.56 -13.19
C GLU A 76 -8.91 -43.94 -14.61
N GLY A 77 -7.95 -43.03 -14.87
CA GLY A 77 -7.82 -42.33 -16.16
C GLY A 77 -8.78 -41.14 -16.37
N ALA A 78 -9.66 -40.84 -15.42
CA ALA A 78 -10.55 -39.68 -15.45
C ALA A 78 -10.03 -38.53 -14.58
N LEU A 79 -10.13 -37.29 -15.09
CA LEU A 79 -9.77 -36.09 -14.34
C LEU A 79 -10.83 -35.80 -13.26
N ILE A 80 -10.44 -35.88 -11.99
CA ILE A 80 -11.34 -35.66 -10.85
C ILE A 80 -11.12 -34.32 -10.14
N GLY A 81 -9.93 -33.73 -10.24
CA GLY A 81 -9.66 -32.42 -9.63
C GLY A 81 -8.45 -31.71 -10.24
N ALA A 82 -8.44 -30.38 -10.17
CA ALA A 82 -7.34 -29.58 -10.68
C ALA A 82 -7.19 -28.25 -9.92
N VAL A 83 -5.95 -27.75 -9.86
CA VAL A 83 -5.58 -26.42 -9.36
C VAL A 83 -4.77 -25.70 -10.43
N CYS A 84 -5.30 -24.61 -10.98
CA CYS A 84 -4.54 -23.73 -11.87
C CYS A 84 -3.94 -22.59 -11.05
N PHE A 85 -2.63 -22.43 -11.10
CA PHE A 85 -1.89 -21.46 -10.30
C PHE A 85 -0.77 -20.77 -11.09
N ARG A 86 -0.29 -19.66 -10.56
CA ARG A 86 0.84 -18.89 -11.08
C ARG A 86 1.79 -18.52 -9.94
N CYS A 87 3.09 -18.60 -10.20
CA CYS A 87 4.12 -18.21 -9.24
C CYS A 87 4.67 -16.82 -9.56
N TYR A 88 4.89 -16.03 -8.51
CA TYR A 88 5.56 -14.74 -8.54
C TYR A 88 6.84 -14.84 -7.70
N PHE A 89 7.90 -15.44 -8.28
CA PHE A 89 9.15 -15.77 -7.60
C PHE A 89 9.83 -14.58 -6.93
N LYS A 90 9.78 -13.39 -7.56
CA LYS A 90 10.32 -12.15 -6.98
C LYS A 90 9.71 -11.83 -5.59
N TYR A 91 8.44 -12.16 -5.40
CA TYR A 91 7.69 -11.83 -4.19
C TYR A 91 7.46 -13.03 -3.26
N GLY A 92 7.94 -14.23 -3.62
CA GLY A 92 7.71 -15.45 -2.86
C GLY A 92 6.23 -15.85 -2.75
N LEU A 93 5.44 -15.49 -3.77
CA LEU A 93 3.97 -15.58 -3.77
C LEU A 93 3.47 -16.56 -4.84
N LEU A 94 2.43 -17.32 -4.51
CA LEU A 94 1.69 -18.17 -5.45
C LEU A 94 0.22 -17.77 -5.47
N GLU A 95 -0.30 -17.46 -6.66
CA GLU A 95 -1.71 -17.18 -6.92
C GLU A 95 -2.42 -18.46 -7.35
N ILE A 96 -3.46 -18.86 -6.62
CA ILE A 96 -4.38 -19.91 -7.05
C ILE A 96 -5.51 -19.23 -7.85
N ALA A 97 -5.44 -19.37 -9.17
CA ALA A 97 -6.41 -18.80 -10.10
C ALA A 97 -7.71 -19.63 -10.13
N PHE A 98 -7.60 -20.95 -10.23
CA PHE A 98 -8.75 -21.86 -10.19
C PHE A 98 -8.47 -23.08 -9.34
N LEU A 99 -9.50 -23.53 -8.63
CA LEU A 99 -9.50 -24.79 -7.89
C LEU A 99 -10.87 -25.45 -8.07
N ALA A 100 -10.90 -26.70 -8.53
CA ALA A 100 -12.14 -27.43 -8.69
C ALA A 100 -11.93 -28.94 -8.51
N VAL A 101 -12.97 -29.60 -7.98
CA VAL A 101 -13.11 -31.06 -7.91
C VAL A 101 -14.49 -31.41 -8.48
N THR A 102 -14.59 -32.54 -9.18
CA THR A 102 -15.86 -33.04 -9.74
C THR A 102 -16.92 -33.19 -8.66
N SER A 103 -18.18 -32.87 -8.99
CA SER A 103 -19.28 -32.82 -8.02
C SER A 103 -19.49 -34.15 -7.29
N ASP A 104 -19.30 -35.28 -7.98
CA ASP A 104 -19.44 -36.63 -7.41
C ASP A 104 -18.37 -36.96 -6.36
N GLU A 105 -17.24 -36.25 -6.39
CA GLU A 105 -16.10 -36.45 -5.50
C GLU A 105 -15.92 -35.31 -4.49
N GLN A 106 -16.84 -34.33 -4.47
CA GLN A 106 -16.86 -33.30 -3.45
C GLN A 106 -17.19 -33.91 -2.08
N VAL A 107 -16.65 -33.33 -1.01
CA VAL A 107 -16.88 -33.76 0.39
C VAL A 107 -16.24 -35.12 0.78
N LYS A 108 -15.61 -35.85 -0.15
CA LYS A 108 -14.87 -37.09 0.14
C LYS A 108 -13.40 -36.90 0.56
N GLY A 109 -12.92 -35.65 0.61
CA GLY A 109 -11.56 -35.31 1.06
C GLY A 109 -10.54 -35.11 -0.06
N TYR A 110 -10.90 -35.39 -1.31
CA TYR A 110 -10.04 -35.21 -2.50
C TYR A 110 -9.50 -33.78 -2.64
N GLY A 111 -10.32 -32.75 -2.38
CA GLY A 111 -9.86 -31.35 -2.41
C GLY A 111 -8.75 -31.06 -1.40
N THR A 112 -8.92 -31.52 -0.15
CA THR A 112 -7.89 -31.40 0.90
C THR A 112 -6.60 -32.10 0.48
N ARG A 113 -6.69 -33.33 -0.06
CA ARG A 113 -5.50 -34.07 -0.51
C ARG A 113 -4.80 -33.36 -1.66
N LEU A 114 -5.55 -32.83 -2.63
CA LEU A 114 -5.02 -32.04 -3.75
C LEU A 114 -4.28 -30.77 -3.28
N MET A 115 -4.84 -30.04 -2.31
CA MET A 115 -4.19 -28.87 -1.72
C MET A 115 -2.90 -29.23 -0.95
N ASN A 116 -2.92 -30.31 -0.16
CA ASN A 116 -1.75 -30.78 0.58
C ASN A 116 -0.63 -31.23 -0.37
N ARG A 117 -0.97 -31.93 -1.46
CA ARG A 117 -0.02 -32.28 -2.53
C ARG A 117 0.56 -31.05 -3.21
N LEU A 118 -0.25 -30.04 -3.51
CA LEU A 118 0.23 -28.78 -4.07
C LEU A 118 1.22 -28.07 -3.12
N LYS A 119 0.92 -28.01 -1.83
CA LYS A 119 1.81 -27.43 -0.81
C LYS A 119 3.17 -28.14 -0.77
N GLU A 120 3.18 -29.47 -0.73
CA GLU A 120 4.44 -30.24 -0.77
C GLU A 120 5.17 -30.10 -2.11
N PHE A 121 4.46 -30.08 -3.23
CA PHE A 121 5.04 -29.88 -4.55
C PHE A 121 5.79 -28.54 -4.64
N ILE A 122 5.22 -27.47 -4.09
CA ILE A 122 5.88 -26.16 -4.07
C ILE A 122 7.08 -26.14 -3.10
N LYS A 123 7.00 -26.86 -1.97
CA LYS A 123 8.17 -27.05 -1.10
C LYS A 123 9.31 -27.77 -1.82
N GLN A 124 9.01 -28.74 -2.68
CA GLN A 124 10.01 -29.42 -3.51
C GLN A 124 10.60 -28.49 -4.59
N CYS A 125 9.83 -27.52 -5.08
CA CYS A 125 10.33 -26.52 -6.03
C CYS A 125 11.27 -25.49 -5.37
N ASN A 126 11.11 -25.17 -4.09
CA ASN A 126 11.88 -24.13 -3.40
C ASN A 126 13.41 -24.30 -3.48
N PRO A 127 13.99 -25.49 -3.24
CA PRO A 127 15.43 -25.72 -3.43
C PRO A 127 15.91 -25.46 -4.86
N HIS A 128 15.08 -25.75 -5.87
CA HIS A 128 15.41 -25.48 -7.27
C HIS A 128 15.35 -23.99 -7.61
N ILE A 129 14.45 -23.22 -6.97
CA ILE A 129 14.41 -21.76 -7.11
C ILE A 129 15.71 -21.16 -6.59
N GLU A 130 16.11 -21.55 -5.37
CA GLU A 130 17.33 -21.06 -4.72
C GLU A 130 18.59 -21.38 -5.52
N ALA A 131 18.68 -22.59 -6.07
CA ALA A 131 19.81 -23.02 -6.89
C ALA A 131 19.84 -22.33 -8.28
N ALA A 132 18.68 -22.08 -8.89
CA ALA A 132 18.60 -21.52 -10.24
C ALA A 132 18.72 -20.00 -10.29
N ALA A 133 18.22 -19.29 -9.27
CA ALA A 133 18.23 -17.82 -9.20
C ALA A 133 18.20 -17.36 -7.73
N PRO A 134 19.38 -17.15 -7.10
CA PRO A 134 19.48 -16.71 -5.70
C PRO A 134 18.81 -15.36 -5.40
N GLU A 135 18.56 -14.54 -6.42
CA GLU A 135 17.84 -13.28 -6.34
C GLU A 135 16.33 -13.43 -6.12
N PHE A 136 15.77 -14.62 -6.37
CA PHE A 136 14.34 -14.87 -6.18
C PHE A 136 14.04 -15.41 -4.78
N ARG A 137 12.86 -15.06 -4.28
CA ARG A 137 12.39 -15.50 -2.96
C ARG A 137 11.75 -16.86 -3.06
N LEU A 138 11.96 -17.67 -2.03
CA LEU A 138 11.23 -18.92 -1.84
C LEU A 138 9.73 -18.66 -1.75
N ILE A 139 8.94 -19.56 -2.34
CA ILE A 139 7.48 -19.45 -2.29
C ILE A 139 7.04 -19.87 -0.89
N THR A 140 6.52 -18.90 -0.15
CA THR A 140 6.08 -19.04 1.24
C THR A 140 4.62 -18.65 1.43
N HIS A 141 4.01 -17.94 0.48
CA HIS A 141 2.65 -17.44 0.61
C HIS A 141 1.78 -17.87 -0.56
N PHE A 142 0.62 -18.46 -0.28
CA PHE A 142 -0.41 -18.71 -1.28
C PHE A 142 -1.52 -17.68 -1.10
N ILE A 143 -2.09 -17.21 -2.21
CA ILE A 143 -3.16 -16.21 -2.23
C ILE A 143 -4.19 -16.58 -3.29
N THR A 144 -5.46 -16.26 -3.01
CA THR A 144 -6.56 -16.54 -3.91
C THR A 144 -7.74 -15.61 -3.65
N TYR A 145 -8.54 -15.36 -4.70
CA TYR A 145 -9.90 -14.85 -4.54
C TYR A 145 -10.85 -16.04 -4.54
N ALA A 146 -11.41 -16.37 -3.39
CA ALA A 146 -12.38 -17.44 -3.31
C ALA A 146 -13.80 -16.91 -3.29
N ASP A 147 -14.68 -17.57 -4.03
CA ASP A 147 -16.11 -17.36 -3.93
C ASP A 147 -16.61 -17.58 -2.50
N ASN A 148 -17.70 -16.89 -2.13
CA ASN A 148 -18.32 -17.00 -0.80
C ASN A 148 -18.60 -18.46 -0.37
N ALA A 149 -18.95 -19.34 -1.33
CA ALA A 149 -19.18 -20.76 -1.08
C ALA A 149 -17.90 -21.56 -0.75
N ALA A 150 -16.74 -21.10 -1.22
CA ALA A 150 -15.45 -21.76 -1.03
C ALA A 150 -14.66 -21.24 0.18
N VAL A 151 -15.06 -20.11 0.80
CA VAL A 151 -14.39 -19.54 1.98
C VAL A 151 -14.23 -20.57 3.10
N GLY A 152 -15.28 -21.34 3.41
CA GLY A 152 -15.23 -22.37 4.45
C GLY A 152 -14.26 -23.51 4.12
N TYR A 153 -14.11 -23.84 2.83
CA TYR A 153 -13.13 -24.83 2.37
C TYR A 153 -11.71 -24.31 2.58
N PHE A 154 -11.39 -23.12 2.08
CA PHE A 154 -10.05 -22.54 2.20
C PHE A 154 -9.64 -22.28 3.65
N ALA A 155 -10.58 -21.86 4.51
CA ALA A 155 -10.35 -21.72 5.94
C ALA A 155 -9.88 -23.04 6.59
N LYS A 156 -10.50 -24.18 6.21
CA LYS A 156 -10.06 -25.52 6.66
C LYS A 156 -8.66 -25.91 6.14
N GLN A 157 -8.20 -25.30 5.05
CA GLN A 157 -6.84 -25.49 4.51
C GLN A 157 -5.81 -24.52 5.12
N GLY A 158 -6.19 -23.73 6.13
CA GLY A 158 -5.32 -22.77 6.81
C GLY A 158 -5.30 -21.37 6.19
N PHE A 159 -6.15 -21.09 5.20
CA PHE A 159 -6.25 -19.74 4.65
C PHE A 159 -7.02 -18.82 5.58
N THR A 160 -6.57 -17.57 5.67
CA THR A 160 -7.20 -16.50 6.43
C THR A 160 -7.63 -15.36 5.51
N LYS A 161 -8.70 -14.64 5.90
CA LYS A 161 -9.12 -13.39 5.25
C LYS A 161 -8.16 -12.24 5.53
N HIS A 162 -7.34 -12.35 6.58
CA HIS A 162 -6.32 -11.37 6.91
C HIS A 162 -5.04 -11.67 6.12
N VAL A 163 -4.89 -11.00 4.98
CA VAL A 163 -3.68 -11.15 4.15
C VAL A 163 -2.49 -10.51 4.86
N LYS A 164 -1.58 -11.34 5.38
CA LYS A 164 -0.33 -10.90 6.02
C LYS A 164 0.58 -10.18 5.03
N VAL A 165 0.54 -10.59 3.76
CA VAL A 165 1.30 -9.96 2.68
C VAL A 165 0.77 -8.54 2.44
N PRO A 166 1.62 -7.50 2.53
CA PRO A 166 1.22 -6.12 2.32
C PRO A 166 0.48 -5.90 0.99
N LYS A 167 -0.57 -5.05 1.01
CA LYS A 167 -1.46 -4.84 -0.14
C LYS A 167 -0.73 -4.45 -1.43
N TYR A 168 0.34 -3.67 -1.35
CA TYR A 168 1.10 -3.24 -2.54
C TYR A 168 1.82 -4.39 -3.26
N ILE A 169 2.07 -5.52 -2.59
CA ILE A 169 2.74 -6.69 -3.17
C ILE A 169 1.78 -7.49 -4.04
N TRP A 170 0.45 -7.39 -3.89
CA TRP A 170 -0.50 -8.19 -4.68
C TRP A 170 -1.57 -7.34 -5.39
N SER A 171 -1.74 -6.08 -4.99
CA SER A 171 -2.70 -5.16 -5.59
C SER A 171 -2.36 -4.87 -7.05
N GLY A 172 -3.28 -5.19 -7.95
CA GLY A 172 -3.10 -5.02 -9.40
C GLY A 172 -2.51 -6.24 -10.12
N MET A 173 -1.90 -7.19 -9.40
CA MET A 173 -1.44 -8.45 -9.98
C MET A 173 -2.51 -9.54 -9.96
N ILE A 174 -3.33 -9.57 -8.91
CA ILE A 174 -4.39 -10.55 -8.72
C ILE A 174 -5.74 -9.88 -9.00
N LYS A 175 -6.57 -10.51 -9.83
CA LYS A 175 -7.85 -9.95 -10.25
C LYS A 175 -8.95 -10.17 -9.22
N SER A 176 -9.67 -9.09 -8.87
CA SER A 176 -10.87 -9.14 -8.04
C SER A 176 -12.12 -9.44 -8.86
N TYR A 177 -13.04 -10.23 -8.29
CA TYR A 177 -14.37 -10.50 -8.86
C TYR A 177 -15.45 -10.29 -7.82
N GLU A 178 -16.65 -9.95 -8.29
CA GLU A 178 -17.81 -9.67 -7.43
C GLU A 178 -18.27 -10.94 -6.70
N GLY A 179 -18.48 -10.86 -5.38
CA GLY A 179 -18.88 -12.01 -4.56
C GLY A 179 -17.74 -12.97 -4.18
N ALA A 180 -16.48 -12.52 -4.31
CA ALA A 180 -15.30 -13.25 -3.85
C ALA A 180 -14.58 -12.53 -2.70
N HIS A 181 -13.98 -13.30 -1.81
CA HIS A 181 -13.13 -12.83 -0.72
C HIS A 181 -11.68 -13.20 -0.99
N MET A 182 -10.79 -12.21 -0.81
CA MET A 182 -9.37 -12.48 -0.82
C MET A 182 -8.98 -13.28 0.43
N MET A 183 -8.21 -14.34 0.22
CA MET A 183 -7.67 -15.17 1.29
C MET A 183 -6.22 -15.55 1.01
N SER A 184 -5.44 -15.72 2.07
CA SER A 184 -4.04 -16.14 1.98
C SER A 184 -3.67 -17.16 3.04
N VAL A 185 -2.68 -18.00 2.76
CA VAL A 185 -2.04 -18.89 3.73
C VAL A 185 -0.52 -18.75 3.63
N GLU A 186 0.14 -18.84 4.78
CA GLU A 186 1.59 -18.94 4.89
C GLU A 186 1.97 -20.42 4.99
N LEU A 187 2.94 -20.83 4.19
CA LEU A 187 3.39 -22.21 4.05
C LEU A 187 4.39 -22.52 5.17
N ALA A 188 4.07 -23.51 6.00
CA ALA A 188 4.98 -24.03 7.01
C ALA A 188 5.97 -25.00 6.34
N LEU A 189 7.21 -24.54 6.16
CA LEU A 189 8.24 -25.30 5.45
C LEU A 189 8.66 -26.57 6.21
N ASP A 190 8.60 -26.56 7.54
CA ASP A 190 9.01 -27.68 8.39
C ASP A 190 7.94 -28.78 8.53
N VAL A 191 6.71 -28.52 8.08
CA VAL A 191 5.56 -29.41 8.27
C VAL A 191 5.32 -30.22 7.00
N ASN A 192 5.23 -31.56 7.10
CA ASN A 192 4.79 -32.40 6.00
C ASN A 192 3.25 -32.44 5.91
N TYR A 193 2.68 -31.71 4.95
CA TYR A 193 1.24 -31.59 4.74
C TYR A 193 0.55 -32.92 4.40
N LEU A 194 1.28 -33.95 3.95
CA LEU A 194 0.72 -35.27 3.64
C LEU A 194 0.53 -36.14 4.88
N ARG A 195 1.26 -35.86 5.96
CA ARG A 195 1.29 -36.65 7.22
C ARG A 195 0.80 -35.88 8.44
N VAL A 196 0.05 -34.79 8.26
CA VAL A 196 -0.42 -33.94 9.37
C VAL A 196 -1.21 -34.73 10.40
N ALA A 197 -2.06 -35.66 9.96
CA ALA A 197 -2.83 -36.51 10.87
C ALA A 197 -1.92 -37.40 11.74
N ASP A 198 -0.94 -38.06 11.12
CA ASP A 198 0.01 -38.94 11.81
C ASP A 198 0.86 -38.14 12.79
N MET A 199 1.47 -37.02 12.33
CA MET A 199 2.30 -36.15 13.18
C MET A 199 1.54 -35.65 14.40
N LEU A 200 0.26 -35.30 14.25
CA LEU A 200 -0.58 -34.87 15.38
C LEU A 200 -0.87 -36.02 16.35
N SER A 201 -1.10 -37.24 15.85
CA SER A 201 -1.30 -38.41 16.70
C SER A 201 -0.04 -38.81 17.46
N GLU A 202 1.12 -38.84 16.78
CA GLU A 202 2.43 -39.10 17.37
C GLU A 202 2.76 -38.06 18.44
N THR A 203 2.55 -36.77 18.14
CA THR A 203 2.77 -35.67 19.10
C THR A 203 1.86 -35.82 20.31
N ARG A 204 0.57 -36.13 20.11
CA ARG A 204 -0.39 -36.34 21.20
C ARG A 204 0.01 -37.53 22.07
N GLN A 205 0.43 -38.63 21.46
CA GLN A 205 0.85 -39.83 22.18
C GLN A 205 2.12 -39.57 22.98
N LYS A 206 3.09 -38.83 22.41
CA LYS A 206 4.30 -38.45 23.12
C LYS A 206 4.00 -37.55 24.32
N ILE A 207 3.18 -36.50 24.14
CA ILE A 207 2.74 -35.63 25.26
C ILE A 207 2.03 -36.46 26.34
N TRP A 208 1.20 -37.43 25.95
CA TRP A 208 0.53 -38.33 26.90
C TRP A 208 1.52 -39.23 27.64
N GLN A 209 2.52 -39.78 26.94
CA GLN A 209 3.56 -40.61 27.54
C GLN A 209 4.44 -39.80 28.49
N ASP A 210 4.89 -38.61 28.08
CA ASP A 210 5.68 -37.70 28.91
C ASP A 210 4.89 -37.34 30.20
N ALA A 211 3.57 -37.10 30.08
CA ALA A 211 2.70 -36.87 31.22
C ALA A 211 2.55 -38.10 32.14
N LEU A 212 2.53 -39.32 31.59
CA LEU A 212 2.52 -40.57 32.36
C LEU A 212 3.86 -40.84 33.04
N ASP A 213 4.98 -40.51 32.40
CA ASP A 213 6.33 -40.70 32.95
C ASP A 213 6.61 -39.68 34.07
N GLU A 214 6.16 -38.43 33.92
CA GLU A 214 6.21 -37.42 34.99
C GLU A 214 5.32 -37.78 36.17
N ARG A 215 4.14 -38.38 35.92
CA ARG A 215 3.15 -38.72 36.95
C ARG A 215 2.54 -40.09 36.68
N PRO A 216 3.22 -41.18 37.07
CA PRO A 216 2.73 -42.52 36.84
C PRO A 216 1.40 -42.74 37.59
N PRO A 217 0.41 -43.41 36.97
CA PRO A 217 -0.79 -43.82 37.66
C PRO A 217 -0.39 -44.80 38.78
N VAL A 218 -0.83 -44.52 40.00
CA VAL A 218 -0.53 -45.37 41.16
C VAL A 218 -1.82 -45.97 41.67
N GLU A 219 -1.86 -47.30 41.73
CA GLU A 219 -2.89 -48.03 42.44
C GLU A 219 -2.76 -47.71 43.93
N MET A 220 -3.78 -47.03 44.45
CA MET A 220 -3.86 -46.68 45.86
C MET A 220 -4.51 -47.86 46.58
N PRO A 221 -3.86 -48.47 47.59
CA PRO A 221 -4.52 -49.48 48.39
C PRO A 221 -5.77 -48.89 49.06
N PRO A 222 -6.84 -49.67 49.25
CA PRO A 222 -8.01 -49.22 49.99
C PRO A 222 -7.58 -48.79 51.40
N LEU A 223 -8.01 -47.60 51.84
CA LEU A 223 -7.57 -46.98 53.11
C LEU A 223 -7.84 -47.85 54.35
N CYS A 224 -8.91 -48.65 54.33
CA CYS A 224 -9.27 -49.74 55.26
C CYS A 224 -10.61 -50.36 54.80
N ASP A 225 -11.07 -51.45 55.42
CA ASP A 225 -12.40 -52.02 55.17
C ASP A 225 -13.48 -50.95 55.41
N ALA A 226 -14.41 -50.80 54.45
CA ALA A 226 -15.38 -49.70 54.37
C ALA A 226 -16.26 -49.48 55.62
N GLN A 227 -16.25 -50.42 56.57
CA GLN A 227 -17.02 -50.40 57.81
C GLN A 227 -16.27 -49.76 59.00
N GLN A 228 -14.98 -49.41 58.86
CA GLN A 228 -14.12 -48.88 59.94
C GLN A 228 -13.50 -47.50 59.65
N LEU A 229 -13.94 -46.80 58.60
CA LEU A 229 -13.41 -45.47 58.30
C LEU A 229 -13.86 -44.42 59.34
N PRO A 230 -12.93 -43.64 59.92
CA PRO A 230 -13.28 -42.52 60.79
C PRO A 230 -13.82 -41.33 59.98
N ASP A 231 -14.88 -40.69 60.50
CA ASP A 231 -15.59 -39.56 59.88
C ASP A 231 -15.41 -38.29 60.74
N PRO A 232 -14.89 -37.17 60.22
CA PRO A 232 -14.39 -36.97 58.85
C PRO A 232 -13.01 -37.62 58.62
N LEU A 233 -12.82 -38.15 57.42
CA LEU A 233 -11.53 -38.65 56.93
C LEU A 233 -10.48 -37.53 56.95
N PRO A 234 -9.33 -37.72 57.64
CA PRO A 234 -8.24 -36.75 57.62
C PRO A 234 -7.60 -36.74 56.23
N VAL A 235 -7.94 -35.70 55.45
CA VAL A 235 -7.47 -35.42 54.08
C VAL A 235 -5.94 -35.48 53.98
N ASP A 236 -5.24 -35.08 55.04
CA ASP A 236 -3.77 -35.11 55.17
C ASP A 236 -3.12 -36.49 55.04
N GLN A 237 -3.89 -37.55 55.28
CA GLN A 237 -3.41 -38.94 55.23
C GLN A 237 -3.69 -39.60 53.88
N LEU A 238 -4.28 -38.86 52.92
CA LEU A 238 -4.57 -39.36 51.58
C LEU A 238 -3.31 -39.27 50.71
N PRO A 239 -2.77 -40.41 50.24
CA PRO A 239 -1.51 -40.42 49.48
C PRO A 239 -1.53 -39.65 48.14
N GLY A 240 -2.70 -39.20 47.68
CA GLY A 240 -2.87 -38.42 46.44
C GLY A 240 -2.56 -36.93 46.55
N ILE A 241 -2.46 -36.38 47.77
CA ILE A 241 -2.32 -34.93 48.01
C ILE A 241 -0.87 -34.46 47.90
N GLU A 242 0.09 -35.28 48.32
CA GLU A 242 1.51 -34.99 48.13
C GLU A 242 1.90 -34.95 46.63
N ARG A 243 1.20 -35.72 45.77
CA ARG A 243 1.47 -35.75 44.31
C ARG A 243 0.90 -34.59 43.53
N SER A 244 -0.12 -33.89 44.06
CA SER A 244 -0.81 -32.82 43.33
C SER A 244 -0.14 -31.45 43.50
N ASN A 245 0.92 -31.33 44.32
CA ASN A 245 1.53 -30.05 44.72
C ASN A 245 0.50 -29.02 45.21
N LEU A 246 -0.62 -29.50 45.76
CA LEU A 246 -1.68 -28.66 46.29
C LEU A 246 -1.18 -28.09 47.63
N LYS A 247 -0.54 -26.92 47.59
CA LYS A 247 -0.23 -26.17 48.81
C LYS A 247 -1.55 -25.89 49.53
N ARG A 248 -1.62 -26.25 50.82
CA ARG A 248 -2.75 -25.95 51.70
C ARG A 248 -3.11 -24.47 51.58
N HIS A 249 -4.23 -24.16 50.93
CA HIS A 249 -4.99 -22.99 51.32
C HIS A 249 -5.70 -23.36 52.62
N ASN A 250 -5.34 -22.66 53.69
CA ASN A 250 -5.92 -22.82 55.02
C ASN A 250 -7.41 -22.44 54.97
N SER A 251 -8.29 -23.44 54.87
CA SER A 251 -9.68 -23.36 55.33
C SER A 251 -10.41 -24.69 55.13
N ILE A 252 -10.16 -25.66 56.00
CA ILE A 252 -11.16 -26.69 56.29
C ILE A 252 -11.42 -26.65 57.80
N THR A 253 -12.42 -25.86 58.17
CA THR A 253 -13.26 -26.17 59.34
C THR A 253 -14.41 -27.06 58.87
N PRO A 254 -14.90 -27.98 59.72
CA PRO A 254 -15.61 -29.17 59.31
C PRO A 254 -17.00 -28.88 58.74
N ALA A 255 -17.38 -29.75 57.80
CA ALA A 255 -18.68 -29.87 57.16
C ALA A 255 -19.85 -29.43 58.06
N LYS A 256 -20.40 -28.26 57.72
CA LYS A 256 -21.82 -28.00 57.85
C LYS A 256 -22.37 -27.90 56.44
N SER A 257 -23.33 -28.78 56.13
CA SER A 257 -24.33 -28.62 55.05
C SER A 257 -23.79 -28.32 53.65
N ASP A 258 -23.47 -29.36 52.87
CA ASP A 258 -23.17 -29.30 51.43
C ASP A 258 -24.29 -28.66 50.58
N GLY A 259 -25.49 -28.47 51.13
CA GLY A 259 -26.56 -27.69 50.51
C GLY A 259 -26.53 -26.19 50.79
N GLU A 260 -25.82 -25.74 51.83
CA GLU A 260 -25.69 -24.32 52.20
C GLU A 260 -24.48 -23.67 51.53
N SER A 261 -23.33 -24.35 51.39
CA SER A 261 -22.14 -23.81 50.72
C SER A 261 -22.31 -23.62 49.19
N ALA A 262 -23.03 -24.54 48.53
CA ALA A 262 -23.36 -24.39 47.11
C ALA A 262 -24.41 -23.30 46.88
N ARG A 263 -25.34 -23.12 47.84
CA ARG A 263 -26.27 -21.98 47.86
C ARG A 263 -25.53 -20.68 48.14
N GLU A 264 -24.64 -20.63 49.11
CA GLU A 264 -23.86 -19.45 49.48
C GLU A 264 -22.95 -18.98 48.32
N ASN A 265 -22.30 -19.90 47.60
CA ASN A 265 -21.53 -19.56 46.40
C ASN A 265 -22.42 -19.12 45.23
N ALA A 266 -23.60 -19.71 45.06
CA ALA A 266 -24.57 -19.28 44.06
C ALA A 266 -25.15 -17.89 44.40
N ASP A 267 -25.45 -17.64 45.67
CA ASP A 267 -25.97 -16.38 46.21
C ASP A 267 -24.88 -15.28 46.12
N LEU A 268 -23.61 -15.60 46.37
CA LEU A 268 -22.46 -14.71 46.18
C LEU A 268 -22.22 -14.39 44.70
N LYS A 269 -22.35 -15.39 43.81
CA LYS A 269 -22.27 -15.19 42.36
C LYS A 269 -23.40 -14.29 41.86
N GLU A 270 -24.63 -14.54 42.28
CA GLU A 270 -25.80 -13.73 41.92
C GLU A 270 -25.68 -12.31 42.49
N SER A 271 -25.17 -12.16 43.71
CA SER A 271 -24.85 -10.86 44.32
C SER A 271 -23.78 -10.09 43.53
N LEU A 272 -22.74 -10.77 43.06
CA LEU A 272 -21.68 -10.18 42.25
C LEU A 272 -22.20 -9.75 40.85
N GLU A 273 -22.95 -10.62 40.16
CA GLU A 273 -23.59 -10.30 38.88
C GLU A 273 -24.54 -9.10 39.03
N SER A 274 -25.32 -9.07 40.13
CA SER A 274 -26.20 -7.95 40.48
C SER A 274 -25.43 -6.65 40.73
N ARG A 275 -24.26 -6.70 41.38
CA ARG A 275 -23.39 -5.52 41.54
C ARG A 275 -22.77 -5.02 40.26
N LEU A 276 -22.37 -5.90 39.35
CA LEU A 276 -21.86 -5.52 38.03
C LEU A 276 -22.98 -4.96 37.15
N LEU A 277 -24.20 -5.49 37.26
CA LEU A 277 -25.36 -4.95 36.59
C LEU A 277 -25.71 -3.55 37.12
N SER A 278 -25.76 -3.37 38.45
CA SER A 278 -25.97 -2.07 39.10
C SER A 278 -24.89 -1.05 38.74
N LEU A 279 -23.62 -1.47 38.64
CA LEU A 279 -22.53 -0.62 38.15
C LEU A 279 -22.77 -0.19 36.70
N THR A 280 -23.17 -1.12 35.84
CA THR A 280 -23.47 -0.84 34.44
C THR A 280 -24.65 0.13 34.31
N GLU A 281 -25.70 -0.03 35.13
CA GLU A 281 -26.84 0.89 35.20
C GLU A 281 -26.45 2.28 35.71
N ALA A 282 -25.62 2.36 36.74
CA ALA A 282 -25.06 3.63 37.19
C ALA A 282 -24.23 4.32 36.09
N CYS A 283 -23.52 3.53 35.25
CA CYS A 283 -22.84 4.07 34.07
C CYS A 283 -23.82 4.58 33.02
N PHE A 284 -24.98 3.93 32.81
CA PHE A 284 -26.03 4.42 31.91
C PHE A 284 -26.64 5.76 32.38
N GLU A 285 -26.76 5.96 33.69
CA GLU A 285 -27.34 7.17 34.28
C GLU A 285 -26.35 8.34 34.34
N HIS A 286 -25.05 8.07 34.27
CA HIS A 286 -24.00 9.10 34.29
C HIS A 286 -24.15 10.09 33.12
N GLU A 287 -23.98 11.38 33.37
CA GLU A 287 -24.19 12.45 32.38
C GLU A 287 -23.32 12.29 31.12
N SER A 288 -22.08 11.83 31.30
CA SER A 288 -21.12 11.60 30.20
C SER A 288 -21.32 10.28 29.43
N SER A 289 -22.39 9.53 29.69
CA SER A 289 -22.59 8.21 29.09
C SER A 289 -23.30 8.19 27.75
N TRP A 290 -23.97 9.29 27.37
CA TRP A 290 -24.84 9.36 26.20
C TRP A 290 -24.23 8.80 24.89
N PRO A 291 -22.92 8.93 24.58
CA PRO A 291 -22.34 8.35 23.35
C PRO A 291 -22.16 6.82 23.41
N PHE A 292 -22.10 6.25 24.61
CA PHE A 292 -21.72 4.86 24.85
C PHE A 292 -22.89 3.96 25.24
N ARG A 293 -24.10 4.52 25.34
CA ARG A 293 -25.31 3.81 25.77
C ARG A 293 -25.73 2.71 24.79
N ILE A 294 -25.55 2.95 23.50
CA ILE A 294 -25.96 2.06 22.40
C ILE A 294 -24.84 1.95 21.36
N PRO A 295 -24.85 0.93 20.50
CA PRO A 295 -23.88 0.81 19.42
C PRO A 295 -23.86 2.05 18.52
N VAL A 296 -22.66 2.45 18.08
CA VAL A 296 -22.48 3.60 17.18
C VAL A 296 -23.22 3.37 15.87
N ALA A 297 -24.14 4.24 15.50
CA ALA A 297 -24.88 4.08 14.26
C ALA A 297 -24.02 4.47 13.05
N VAL A 298 -24.09 3.71 11.96
CA VAL A 298 -23.35 3.97 10.72
C VAL A 298 -23.65 5.36 10.15
N LYS A 299 -24.86 5.89 10.39
CA LYS A 299 -25.24 7.26 9.98
C LYS A 299 -24.46 8.35 10.71
N ASP A 300 -24.05 8.10 11.96
CA ASP A 300 -23.37 9.09 12.82
C ASP A 300 -21.85 8.99 12.64
N ALA A 301 -21.35 7.81 12.22
CA ALA A 301 -19.95 7.54 11.94
C ALA A 301 -19.81 6.44 10.84
N PRO A 302 -19.77 6.81 9.54
CA PRO A 302 -19.84 5.85 8.41
C PRO A 302 -18.67 4.86 8.31
N ASP A 303 -17.49 5.27 8.75
CA ASP A 303 -16.24 4.52 8.70
C ASP A 303 -15.88 3.86 10.05
N TYR A 304 -16.72 4.01 11.07
CA TYR A 304 -16.47 3.48 12.42
C TYR A 304 -16.15 1.99 12.43
N TYR A 305 -16.95 1.18 11.76
CA TYR A 305 -16.75 -0.28 11.71
C TYR A 305 -15.63 -0.74 10.76
N MET A 306 -15.07 0.18 9.95
CA MET A 306 -13.87 -0.09 9.15
C MET A 306 -12.58 0.18 9.96
N ILE A 307 -12.64 1.13 10.89
CA ILE A 307 -11.52 1.56 11.72
C ILE A 307 -11.47 0.77 13.04
N ILE A 308 -12.62 0.60 13.70
CA ILE A 308 -12.77 -0.09 14.98
C ILE A 308 -13.08 -1.58 14.77
N LYS A 309 -12.09 -2.43 15.06
CA LYS A 309 -12.15 -3.89 14.85
C LYS A 309 -13.07 -4.64 15.83
N HIS A 310 -13.24 -4.10 17.04
CA HIS A 310 -14.01 -4.73 18.11
C HIS A 310 -14.93 -3.68 18.77
N PRO A 311 -16.06 -3.31 18.13
CA PRO A 311 -16.99 -2.33 18.69
C PRO A 311 -17.60 -2.85 20.01
N SER A 312 -17.80 -1.95 20.97
CA SER A 312 -18.41 -2.26 22.27
C SER A 312 -19.14 -1.02 22.79
N ASP A 313 -20.20 -1.25 23.58
CA ASP A 313 -21.09 -0.24 24.15
C ASP A 313 -21.76 -0.80 25.42
N LEU A 314 -22.33 0.08 26.24
CA LEU A 314 -22.92 -0.29 27.53
C LEU A 314 -24.13 -1.22 27.39
N SER A 315 -24.93 -1.12 26.31
CA SER A 315 -26.06 -2.03 26.10
C SER A 315 -25.60 -3.44 25.76
N SER A 316 -24.51 -3.56 24.99
CA SER A 316 -23.86 -4.84 24.70
C SER A 316 -23.30 -5.48 25.97
N ILE A 317 -22.65 -4.70 26.86
CA ILE A 317 -22.16 -5.22 28.15
C ILE A 317 -23.32 -5.63 29.06
N LYS A 318 -24.36 -4.80 29.20
CA LYS A 318 -25.57 -5.11 29.98
C LYS A 318 -26.22 -6.40 29.50
N LYS A 319 -26.35 -6.58 28.17
CA LYS A 319 -26.90 -7.79 27.57
C LYS A 319 -26.05 -9.03 27.89
N LYS A 320 -24.72 -8.93 27.84
CA LYS A 320 -23.83 -10.04 28.18
C LYS A 320 -23.92 -10.46 29.65
N LEU A 321 -24.07 -9.50 30.57
CA LEU A 321 -24.32 -9.79 31.99
C LEU A 321 -25.66 -10.52 32.18
N LEU A 322 -26.75 -10.00 31.60
CA LEU A 322 -28.10 -10.60 31.71
C LEU A 322 -28.22 -11.98 31.05
N THR A 323 -27.30 -12.33 30.15
CA THR A 323 -27.27 -13.62 29.46
C THR A 323 -26.17 -14.56 29.98
N HIS A 324 -25.53 -14.19 31.10
CA HIS A 324 -24.42 -14.93 31.73
C HIS A 324 -23.27 -15.25 30.75
N GLN A 325 -23.04 -14.38 29.75
CA GLN A 325 -21.96 -14.51 28.75
C GLN A 325 -20.63 -13.88 29.21
N LEU A 326 -20.63 -13.14 30.31
CA LEU A 326 -19.43 -12.64 30.96
C LEU A 326 -19.12 -13.53 32.15
N THR A 327 -18.03 -14.28 32.06
CA THR A 327 -17.72 -15.38 32.98
C THR A 327 -16.69 -15.02 34.05
N THR A 328 -16.12 -13.81 33.98
CA THR A 328 -15.15 -13.28 34.95
C THR A 328 -15.25 -11.76 35.05
N ILE A 329 -14.80 -11.18 36.17
CA ILE A 329 -14.69 -9.72 36.32
C ILE A 329 -13.67 -9.16 35.33
N ARG A 330 -12.60 -9.91 35.06
CA ARG A 330 -11.59 -9.53 34.03
C ARG A 330 -12.21 -9.33 32.66
N GLU A 331 -13.15 -10.17 32.25
CA GLU A 331 -13.86 -10.00 30.99
C GLU A 331 -14.76 -8.75 30.98
N TYR A 332 -15.46 -8.48 32.09
CA TYR A 332 -16.26 -7.26 32.25
C TYR A 332 -15.37 -6.01 32.17
N ARG A 333 -14.25 -5.99 32.91
CA ARG A 333 -13.25 -4.92 32.91
C ARG A 333 -12.70 -4.64 31.52
N ARG A 334 -12.34 -5.71 30.79
CA ARG A 334 -11.82 -5.63 29.41
C ARG A 334 -12.85 -5.03 28.45
N ASP A 335 -14.09 -5.48 28.53
CA ASP A 335 -15.15 -4.97 27.65
C ASP A 335 -15.48 -3.51 27.98
N MET A 336 -15.48 -3.12 29.26
CA MET A 336 -15.65 -1.73 29.69
C MET A 336 -14.50 -0.83 29.21
N MET A 337 -13.24 -1.28 29.34
CA MET A 337 -12.06 -0.54 28.84
C MET A 337 -12.13 -0.33 27.32
N ARG A 338 -12.60 -1.34 26.59
CA ARG A 338 -12.68 -1.30 25.12
C ARG A 338 -13.61 -0.21 24.62
N ILE A 339 -14.67 0.14 25.34
CA ILE A 339 -15.55 1.27 24.99
C ILE A 339 -14.72 2.57 24.90
N PHE A 340 -13.88 2.81 25.91
CA PHE A 340 -13.09 4.04 26.03
C PHE A 340 -11.89 4.06 25.08
N ASP A 341 -11.21 2.93 24.91
CA ASP A 341 -10.10 2.80 23.97
C ASP A 341 -10.54 2.98 22.52
N ASN A 342 -11.69 2.40 22.13
CA ASN A 342 -12.26 2.60 20.81
C ASN A 342 -12.63 4.08 20.59
N CYS A 343 -13.18 4.74 21.62
CA CYS A 343 -13.51 6.16 21.55
C CYS A 343 -12.26 7.01 21.29
N ARG A 344 -11.19 6.79 22.05
CA ARG A 344 -9.89 7.48 21.88
C ARG A 344 -9.27 7.21 20.51
N PHE A 345 -9.24 5.94 20.10
CA PHE A 345 -8.64 5.54 18.84
C PHE A 345 -9.37 6.13 17.63
N TYR A 346 -10.70 6.17 17.68
CA TYR A 346 -11.51 6.69 16.57
C TYR A 346 -11.54 8.23 16.55
N ASN A 347 -11.69 8.87 17.70
CA ASN A 347 -11.92 10.31 17.79
C ASN A 347 -10.64 11.15 17.97
N GLY A 348 -9.51 10.52 18.30
CA GLY A 348 -8.22 11.18 18.43
C GLY A 348 -8.11 12.12 19.63
N ASP A 349 -7.99 13.42 19.35
CA ASP A 349 -7.61 14.51 20.26
C ASP A 349 -8.38 14.54 21.61
N ASP A 350 -7.66 14.74 22.71
CA ASP A 350 -8.19 14.91 24.08
C ASP A 350 -9.15 16.11 24.21
N GLY A 351 -9.12 17.05 23.26
CA GLY A 351 -10.08 18.15 23.16
C GLY A 351 -11.50 17.73 22.75
N ASN A 352 -11.67 16.56 22.13
CA ASN A 352 -12.93 16.07 21.57
C ASN A 352 -13.97 15.74 22.67
N ILE A 353 -15.23 16.16 22.47
CA ILE A 353 -16.31 15.95 23.44
C ILE A 353 -16.54 14.47 23.76
N TYR A 354 -16.40 13.57 22.79
CA TYR A 354 -16.54 12.12 22.99
C TYR A 354 -15.40 11.55 23.84
N VAL A 355 -14.16 12.04 23.64
CA VAL A 355 -12.98 11.63 24.42
C VAL A 355 -13.05 12.17 25.85
N LYS A 356 -13.55 13.40 26.04
CA LYS A 356 -13.86 13.95 27.36
C LYS A 356 -14.92 13.11 28.09
N CYS A 357 -16.01 12.77 27.41
CA CYS A 357 -17.04 11.89 27.95
C CYS A 357 -16.48 10.50 28.31
N ALA A 358 -15.61 9.93 27.46
CA ALA A 358 -14.95 8.66 27.73
C ALA A 358 -14.10 8.72 29.01
N ARG A 359 -13.30 9.77 29.18
CA ARG A 359 -12.42 9.94 30.35
C ARG A 359 -13.19 10.10 31.66
N GLU A 360 -14.24 10.92 31.67
CA GLU A 360 -15.06 11.12 32.87
C GLU A 360 -15.83 9.83 33.25
N LEU A 361 -16.40 9.14 32.25
CA LEU A 361 -17.12 7.89 32.49
C LEU A 361 -16.17 6.74 32.89
N GLU A 362 -14.97 6.66 32.29
CA GLU A 362 -13.93 5.69 32.62
C GLU A 362 -13.48 5.83 34.08
N LYS A 363 -13.23 7.07 34.52
CA LYS A 363 -12.87 7.36 35.90
C LYS A 363 -13.98 6.93 36.86
N PHE A 364 -15.24 7.23 36.55
CA PHE A 364 -16.39 6.82 37.35
C PHE A 364 -16.53 5.29 37.41
N ALA A 365 -16.50 4.63 36.25
CA ALA A 365 -16.69 3.19 36.10
C ALA A 365 -15.61 2.40 36.85
N PHE A 366 -14.32 2.74 36.65
CA PHE A 366 -13.23 2.01 37.30
C PHE A 366 -13.07 2.35 38.79
N THR A 367 -13.52 3.51 39.25
CA THR A 367 -13.56 3.80 40.70
C THR A 367 -14.57 2.89 41.40
N ARG A 368 -15.77 2.73 40.82
CA ARG A 368 -16.77 1.82 41.39
C ARG A 368 -16.44 0.34 41.15
N LEU A 369 -15.79 -0.01 40.03
CA LEU A 369 -15.34 -1.38 39.81
C LEU A 369 -14.32 -1.82 40.86
N LYS A 370 -13.38 -0.94 41.25
CA LYS A 370 -12.45 -1.22 42.36
C LYS A 370 -13.14 -1.46 43.70
N GLN A 371 -14.28 -0.81 43.95
CA GLN A 371 -15.08 -1.09 45.15
C GLN A 371 -15.68 -2.49 45.07
N VAL A 372 -16.24 -2.87 43.92
CA VAL A 372 -16.76 -4.23 43.70
C VAL A 372 -15.64 -5.27 43.79
N GLU A 373 -14.45 -5.02 43.23
CA GLU A 373 -13.28 -5.91 43.35
C GLU A 373 -12.82 -6.05 44.82
N ALA A 374 -12.93 -4.99 45.62
CA ALA A 374 -12.58 -5.01 47.05
C ALA A 374 -13.62 -5.72 47.93
N ASP A 375 -14.91 -5.58 47.60
CA ASP A 375 -16.01 -6.22 48.33
C ASP A 375 -16.03 -7.75 48.16
N PHE A 376 -15.46 -8.26 47.05
CA PHE A 376 -15.47 -9.69 46.67
C PHE A 376 -14.07 -10.34 46.56
N GLY A 377 -13.01 -9.68 47.04
CA GLY A 377 -11.70 -10.32 47.18
C GLY A 377 -10.92 -10.58 45.89
N GLY A 378 -11.08 -9.74 44.84
CA GLY A 378 -10.23 -9.69 43.64
C GLY A 378 -10.04 -11.00 42.86
N ASP A 379 -9.16 -11.87 43.36
CA ASP A 379 -8.90 -13.22 42.83
C ASP A 379 -10.06 -14.19 43.13
N ASP A 380 -10.73 -14.06 44.27
CA ASP A 380 -11.88 -14.91 44.66
C ASP A 380 -13.11 -14.64 43.77
N ALA A 381 -13.27 -13.41 43.28
CA ALA A 381 -14.39 -12.98 42.47
C ALA A 381 -14.36 -13.55 41.03
N ASP A 382 -13.16 -13.81 40.49
CA ASP A 382 -13.00 -14.47 39.20
C ASP A 382 -13.27 -15.99 39.30
N GLU A 383 -12.96 -16.63 40.44
CA GLU A 383 -13.33 -18.03 40.71
C GLU A 383 -14.84 -18.20 40.90
N LEU A 384 -15.51 -17.26 41.59
CA LEU A 384 -16.96 -17.24 41.82
C LEU A 384 -17.78 -17.20 40.50
N MET A 385 -17.36 -16.42 39.51
CA MET A 385 -18.08 -16.30 38.23
C MET A 385 -17.87 -17.49 37.29
N ASN A 386 -16.73 -18.17 37.37
CA ASN A 386 -16.25 -19.21 36.44
C ASN A 386 -16.78 -20.63 36.74
N GLY A 387 -17.94 -20.73 37.40
CA GLY A 387 -18.51 -21.96 37.96
C GLY A 387 -18.24 -23.26 37.18
N SER A 388 -17.87 -24.30 37.93
CA SER A 388 -17.53 -25.66 37.47
C SER A 388 -18.48 -26.25 36.41
N SER A 389 -18.13 -26.19 35.13
CA SER A 389 -18.20 -27.28 34.12
C SER A 389 -17.87 -26.80 32.69
N GLU A 390 -17.13 -27.64 31.96
CA GLU A 390 -16.63 -27.49 30.58
C GLU A 390 -15.39 -26.61 30.33
N LYS A 391 -14.22 -27.24 30.48
CA LYS A 391 -12.96 -26.82 29.84
C LYS A 391 -13.11 -26.77 28.31
N ARG A 392 -13.52 -25.62 27.75
CA ARG A 392 -13.18 -25.25 26.37
C ARG A 392 -11.78 -24.65 26.36
N LEU A 393 -10.86 -25.43 25.77
CA LEU A 393 -9.51 -25.03 25.45
C LEU A 393 -9.54 -23.82 24.50
N TYR A 394 -9.23 -22.62 25.02
CA TYR A 394 -8.87 -21.47 24.19
C TYR A 394 -7.43 -21.07 24.45
N LEU A 395 -6.77 -20.77 23.33
CA LEU A 395 -5.37 -20.44 23.18
C LEU A 395 -4.89 -19.38 24.17
N VAL A 396 -3.69 -19.65 24.67
CA VAL A 396 -2.78 -18.73 25.37
C VAL A 396 -2.75 -17.35 24.68
N PRO A 397 -3.06 -16.25 25.39
CA PRO A 397 -2.72 -14.91 24.94
C PRO A 397 -1.24 -14.62 25.20
N TYR A 398 -0.65 -13.94 24.22
CA TYR A 398 0.65 -13.30 24.20
C TYR A 398 0.97 -12.57 25.53
N MET A 399 1.99 -13.05 26.26
CA MET A 399 2.62 -12.30 27.34
C MET A 399 3.53 -11.23 26.72
N GLY A 400 3.24 -9.97 26.99
CA GLY A 400 4.17 -8.86 26.82
C GLY A 400 4.69 -8.40 28.18
N SER A 401 6.02 -8.45 28.32
CA SER A 401 6.90 -7.75 29.26
C SER A 401 6.60 -7.79 30.76
N GLU A 402 7.44 -8.52 31.50
CA GLU A 402 8.21 -7.94 32.61
C GLU A 402 9.44 -8.81 32.96
N THR A 403 10.60 -8.16 32.90
CA THR A 403 11.84 -8.33 33.68
C THR A 403 12.52 -9.70 33.88
N GLU A 404 13.80 -9.70 33.48
CA GLU A 404 14.86 -10.66 33.76
C GLU A 404 14.92 -11.11 35.23
N LYS A 405 15.07 -12.43 35.45
CA LYS A 405 16.24 -13.03 36.14
C LYS A 405 16.09 -14.55 36.24
N GLY A 406 17.04 -15.27 35.63
CA GLY A 406 17.40 -16.63 36.01
C GLY A 406 17.08 -17.74 35.00
N MET A 407 17.90 -17.89 33.97
CA MET A 407 18.11 -19.19 33.31
C MET A 407 19.57 -19.28 32.78
N PRO A 408 20.20 -20.47 32.76
CA PRO A 408 21.62 -20.64 32.45
C PRO A 408 21.94 -20.38 30.96
N PRO A 409 23.23 -20.21 30.59
CA PRO A 409 23.58 -19.87 29.21
C PRO A 409 23.24 -21.03 28.26
N PRO A 410 22.75 -20.74 27.04
CA PRO A 410 22.57 -21.77 26.01
C PRO A 410 23.92 -22.22 25.45
N LEU A 411 24.02 -23.51 25.10
CA LEU A 411 25.18 -24.08 24.40
C LEU A 411 25.50 -23.28 23.13
N GLU A 412 26.77 -22.86 22.99
CA GLU A 412 27.31 -22.27 21.78
C GLU A 412 27.39 -23.32 20.66
N ILE A 413 26.62 -23.11 19.60
CA ILE A 413 26.82 -23.75 18.30
C ILE A 413 27.87 -22.91 17.55
N PRO A 414 28.93 -23.49 16.96
CA PRO A 414 29.98 -22.72 16.28
C PRO A 414 29.39 -21.92 15.11
N LEU A 415 29.55 -20.59 15.17
CA LEU A 415 29.25 -19.69 14.06
C LEU A 415 30.09 -20.11 12.84
N LEU A 416 29.42 -20.46 11.74
CA LEU A 416 30.05 -20.45 10.42
C LEU A 416 30.66 -19.05 10.18
N PRO A 417 31.83 -18.94 9.53
CA PRO A 417 32.51 -17.66 9.38
C PRO A 417 31.58 -16.66 8.69
N GLN A 418 31.27 -15.56 9.38
CA GLN A 418 30.69 -14.39 8.77
C GLN A 418 31.69 -13.91 7.71
N VAL A 419 31.39 -14.16 6.44
CA VAL A 419 32.11 -13.51 5.34
C VAL A 419 31.80 -12.02 5.50
N GLU A 420 32.76 -11.28 6.05
CA GLU A 420 32.73 -9.83 6.04
C GLU A 420 32.44 -9.38 4.61
N ALA A 421 31.29 -8.73 4.43
CA ALA A 421 30.94 -8.12 3.16
C ALA A 421 32.02 -7.09 2.84
N THR A 422 32.97 -7.46 1.97
CA THR A 422 33.89 -6.51 1.36
C THR A 422 33.05 -5.37 0.79
N PRO A 423 33.42 -4.09 1.02
CA PRO A 423 32.63 -2.98 0.53
C PRO A 423 32.60 -3.05 -0.99
N ARG A 424 31.43 -3.42 -1.54
CA ARG A 424 31.18 -3.36 -2.99
C ARG A 424 31.50 -1.94 -3.42
N ARG A 425 32.47 -1.78 -4.32
CA ARG A 425 32.59 -0.56 -5.12
C ARG A 425 31.27 -0.38 -5.86
N GLN A 426 30.40 0.47 -5.35
CA GLN A 426 29.17 0.86 -6.03
C GLN A 426 29.56 1.59 -7.31
N ASN A 427 29.31 0.97 -8.46
CA ASN A 427 29.43 1.63 -9.74
C ASN A 427 28.40 2.78 -9.77
N CYS A 428 28.79 3.96 -10.27
CA CYS A 428 27.92 5.15 -10.31
C CYS A 428 26.56 4.90 -11.02
N ALA A 429 26.49 3.91 -11.90
CA ALA A 429 25.26 3.51 -12.59
C ALA A 429 24.22 2.88 -11.65
N GLU A 430 24.62 2.04 -10.69
CA GLU A 430 23.70 1.42 -9.72
C GLU A 430 23.16 2.43 -8.70
N PHE A 431 23.97 3.44 -8.35
CA PHE A 431 23.52 4.55 -7.52
C PHE A 431 22.43 5.37 -8.23
N LEU A 432 22.59 5.68 -9.51
CA LEU A 432 21.61 6.45 -10.29
C LEU A 432 20.31 5.67 -10.59
N CYS A 433 20.31 4.34 -10.51
CA CYS A 433 19.11 3.52 -10.75
C CYS A 433 18.10 3.50 -9.59
N GLN A 434 18.43 4.03 -8.40
CA GLN A 434 17.45 4.12 -7.32
C GLN A 434 16.41 5.21 -7.61
N PRO A 435 15.09 4.97 -7.47
CA PRO A 435 14.04 5.96 -7.80
C PRO A 435 14.16 7.25 -6.98
N ARG A 436 14.68 7.16 -5.75
CA ARG A 436 15.02 8.33 -4.92
C ARG A 436 16.09 9.20 -5.58
N ASN A 437 17.13 8.59 -6.15
CA ASN A 437 18.25 9.29 -6.75
C ASN A 437 17.86 9.85 -8.13
N VAL A 438 17.03 9.14 -8.90
CA VAL A 438 16.38 9.67 -10.12
C VAL A 438 15.56 10.92 -9.81
N LEU A 439 14.74 10.88 -8.76
CA LEU A 439 13.93 12.04 -8.36
C LEU A 439 14.79 13.25 -7.97
N ILE A 440 15.89 13.03 -7.23
CA ILE A 440 16.83 14.10 -6.87
C ILE A 440 17.51 14.67 -8.12
N VAL A 441 17.99 13.82 -9.03
CA VAL A 441 18.62 14.26 -10.29
C VAL A 441 17.62 15.04 -11.15
N LEU A 442 16.39 14.57 -11.28
CA LEU A 442 15.34 15.29 -12.01
C LEU A 442 14.99 16.62 -11.36
N ALA A 443 14.93 16.70 -10.02
CA ALA A 443 14.71 17.95 -9.31
C ALA A 443 15.87 18.95 -9.53
N LEU A 444 17.12 18.49 -9.55
CA LEU A 444 18.29 19.33 -9.86
C LEU A 444 18.27 19.83 -11.30
N LEU A 445 17.98 18.95 -12.27
CA LEU A 445 17.81 19.33 -13.67
C LEU A 445 16.67 20.33 -13.86
N LEU A 446 15.55 20.14 -13.14
CA LEU A 446 14.42 21.05 -13.13
C LEU A 446 14.81 22.43 -12.57
N CYS A 447 15.67 22.48 -11.55
CA CYS A 447 16.16 23.75 -11.01
C CYS A 447 17.00 24.51 -12.04
N ILE A 448 17.95 23.82 -12.71
CA ILE A 448 18.80 24.43 -13.74
C ILE A 448 17.95 24.91 -14.92
N ALA A 449 17.11 24.05 -15.48
CA ALA A 449 16.22 24.39 -16.58
C ALA A 449 15.25 25.52 -16.20
N GLY A 450 14.74 25.51 -14.96
CA GLY A 450 13.86 26.53 -14.42
C GLY A 450 14.53 27.90 -14.30
N SER A 451 15.79 27.97 -13.88
CA SER A 451 16.52 29.24 -13.82
C SER A 451 16.82 29.82 -15.19
N ILE A 452 17.17 28.98 -16.17
CA ILE A 452 17.33 29.41 -17.56
C ILE A 452 15.99 29.87 -18.13
N ASN A 453 14.90 29.16 -17.81
CA ASN A 453 13.55 29.51 -18.24
C ASN A 453 13.10 30.86 -17.68
N ASP A 454 13.36 31.15 -16.40
CA ASP A 454 12.97 32.41 -15.77
C ASP A 454 13.66 33.62 -16.44
N VAL A 455 14.99 33.50 -16.66
CA VAL A 455 15.76 34.54 -17.36
C VAL A 455 15.28 34.72 -18.80
N SER A 456 15.12 33.61 -19.54
CA SER A 456 14.66 33.64 -20.93
C SER A 456 13.26 34.25 -21.06
N CYS A 457 12.34 33.85 -20.17
CA CYS A 457 11.00 34.40 -20.08
C CYS A 457 11.05 35.92 -19.87
N LYS A 458 11.89 36.37 -18.92
CA LYS A 458 12.02 37.79 -18.61
C LYS A 458 12.58 38.61 -19.78
N ILE A 459 13.59 38.11 -20.49
CA ILE A 459 14.16 38.78 -21.67
C ILE A 459 13.08 38.86 -22.78
N VAL A 460 12.37 37.78 -23.06
CA VAL A 460 11.28 37.78 -24.06
C VAL A 460 10.17 38.76 -23.68
N GLN A 461 9.75 38.79 -22.42
CA GLN A 461 8.75 39.75 -21.94
C GLN A 461 9.22 41.20 -22.09
N ASN A 462 10.49 41.49 -21.81
CA ASN A 462 11.04 42.84 -21.97
C ASN A 462 11.13 43.27 -23.45
N VAL A 463 11.42 42.34 -24.36
CA VAL A 463 11.52 42.61 -25.82
C VAL A 463 10.14 42.80 -26.47
N TYR A 464 9.16 41.96 -26.11
CA TYR A 464 7.83 41.98 -26.71
C TYR A 464 6.87 42.95 -26.02
N GLY A 465 7.14 43.34 -24.78
CA GLY A 465 6.31 44.28 -24.03
C GLY A 465 4.93 43.71 -23.63
N GLN A 466 4.12 44.56 -22.99
CA GLN A 466 2.83 44.15 -22.42
C GLN A 466 1.77 43.79 -23.46
N ASP A 467 1.80 44.46 -24.60
CA ASP A 467 0.79 44.32 -25.64
C ASP A 467 0.83 42.93 -26.32
N TYR A 468 1.96 42.22 -26.21
CA TYR A 468 2.18 40.92 -26.83
C TYR A 468 2.35 39.76 -25.85
N ALA A 469 2.33 39.99 -24.53
CA ALA A 469 2.57 38.95 -23.50
C ALA A 469 1.62 37.75 -23.65
N PHE A 470 0.31 38.00 -23.84
CA PHE A 470 -0.67 36.94 -24.07
C PHE A 470 -0.37 36.13 -25.36
N PHE A 471 0.06 36.78 -26.43
CA PHE A 471 0.36 36.14 -27.72
C PHE A 471 1.65 35.32 -27.66
N VAL A 472 2.63 35.74 -26.86
CA VAL A 472 3.85 34.96 -26.55
C VAL A 472 3.48 33.66 -25.84
N ASP A 473 2.57 33.69 -24.87
CA ASP A 473 2.11 32.49 -24.17
C ASP A 473 1.30 31.56 -25.09
N GLN A 474 0.46 32.11 -25.96
CA GLN A 474 -0.25 31.30 -26.97
C GLN A 474 0.72 30.65 -27.97
N PHE A 475 1.78 31.36 -28.37
CA PHE A 475 2.82 30.81 -29.22
C PHE A 475 3.49 29.60 -28.56
N CYS A 476 3.82 29.72 -27.27
CA CYS A 476 4.41 28.63 -26.50
C CYS A 476 3.45 27.43 -26.39
N ASN A 477 2.17 27.65 -26.10
CA ASN A 477 1.16 26.57 -26.03
C ASN A 477 1.03 25.79 -27.35
N VAL A 478 0.96 26.50 -28.48
CA VAL A 478 0.96 25.89 -29.81
C VAL A 478 2.26 25.13 -30.06
N GLY A 479 3.40 25.72 -29.70
CA GLY A 479 4.70 25.08 -29.76
C GLY A 479 4.76 23.77 -28.97
N TYR A 480 4.23 23.74 -27.74
CA TYR A 480 4.17 22.53 -26.93
C TYR A 480 3.34 21.45 -27.59
N MET A 481 2.15 21.80 -28.11
CA MET A 481 1.29 20.85 -28.81
C MET A 481 2.03 20.21 -29.99
N VAL A 482 2.72 20.99 -30.82
CA VAL A 482 3.45 20.47 -32.00
C VAL A 482 4.66 19.63 -31.59
N MET A 483 5.51 20.15 -30.70
CA MET A 483 6.75 19.50 -30.30
C MET A 483 6.53 18.21 -29.50
N THR A 484 5.44 18.11 -28.74
CA THR A 484 5.11 16.91 -27.94
C THR A 484 4.24 15.90 -28.69
N ALA A 485 3.53 16.31 -29.75
CA ALA A 485 2.68 15.42 -30.53
C ALA A 485 3.47 14.30 -31.22
N ILE A 486 4.64 14.59 -31.81
CA ILE A 486 5.44 13.59 -32.53
C ILE A 486 5.96 12.50 -31.56
N PRO A 487 6.66 12.81 -30.46
CA PRO A 487 7.05 11.80 -29.47
C PRO A 487 5.86 11.03 -28.90
N ALA A 488 4.73 11.70 -28.63
CA ALA A 488 3.53 11.05 -28.10
C ALA A 488 2.91 10.07 -29.10
N MET A 489 2.90 10.39 -30.40
CA MET A 489 2.40 9.52 -31.47
C MET A 489 3.32 8.32 -31.70
N VAL A 490 4.64 8.52 -31.71
CA VAL A 490 5.63 7.44 -31.84
C VAL A 490 5.49 6.44 -30.68
N LEU A 491 5.50 6.94 -29.44
CA LEU A 491 5.36 6.09 -28.24
C LEU A 491 3.99 5.39 -28.17
N ARG A 492 2.94 5.99 -28.75
CA ARG A 492 1.61 5.35 -28.87
C ARG A 492 1.58 4.28 -29.95
N SER A 493 2.31 4.49 -31.05
CA SER A 493 2.45 3.51 -32.13
C SER A 493 3.21 2.27 -31.65
N GLU A 494 4.29 2.48 -30.90
CA GLU A 494 5.07 1.41 -30.27
C GLU A 494 4.23 0.62 -29.25
N ARG A 495 3.48 1.29 -28.37
CA ARG A 495 2.56 0.63 -27.42
C ARG A 495 1.42 -0.14 -28.07
N LYS A 496 0.85 0.37 -29.17
CA LYS A 496 -0.17 -0.37 -29.94
C LYS A 496 0.39 -1.65 -30.56
N ARG A 497 1.69 -1.67 -30.87
CA ARG A 497 2.40 -2.84 -31.40
C ARG A 497 2.56 -3.94 -30.34
N GLU A 498 2.64 -3.56 -29.07
CA GLU A 498 2.82 -4.47 -27.93
C GLU A 498 1.54 -5.11 -27.38
N LYS A 499 0.34 -4.69 -27.83
CA LYS A 499 -0.97 -5.29 -27.45
C LYS A 499 -1.07 -5.70 -25.96
N ASP A 500 -0.81 -4.78 -25.03
CA ASP A 500 -1.14 -5.00 -23.62
C ASP A 500 -2.66 -4.78 -23.39
N PRO A 501 -3.45 -5.82 -23.03
CA PRO A 501 -4.88 -5.69 -22.82
C PRO A 501 -5.28 -4.96 -21.52
N GLN A 502 -4.33 -4.49 -20.70
CA GLN A 502 -4.57 -3.86 -19.39
C GLN A 502 -4.24 -2.36 -19.32
N GLU A 503 -3.89 -1.70 -20.43
CA GLU A 503 -3.56 -0.27 -20.44
C GLU A 503 -4.83 0.59 -20.22
N THR A 504 -5.02 1.09 -19.00
CA THR A 504 -6.07 2.05 -18.68
C THR A 504 -5.63 3.46 -19.07
N PHE A 505 -6.30 4.05 -20.07
CA PHE A 505 -6.07 5.43 -20.50
C PHE A 505 -7.11 6.38 -19.87
N PRO A 506 -6.73 7.60 -19.45
CA PRO A 506 -7.68 8.54 -18.89
C PRO A 506 -8.72 8.94 -19.93
N PRO A 507 -9.99 9.10 -19.51
CA PRO A 507 -11.00 9.67 -20.40
C PRO A 507 -10.65 11.12 -20.78
N GLN A 508 -11.01 11.52 -21.99
CA GLN A 508 -10.61 12.81 -22.60
C GLN A 508 -10.95 14.03 -21.73
N TYR A 509 -12.08 14.02 -21.01
CA TYR A 509 -12.47 15.14 -20.14
C TYR A 509 -11.47 15.40 -19.01
N LYS A 510 -10.71 14.40 -18.54
CA LYS A 510 -9.68 14.60 -17.51
C LYS A 510 -8.50 15.41 -18.04
N PHE A 511 -8.08 15.17 -19.28
CA PHE A 511 -7.08 16.00 -19.94
C PHE A 511 -7.61 17.42 -20.20
N ALA A 512 -8.89 17.56 -20.54
CA ALA A 512 -9.53 18.85 -20.71
C ALA A 512 -9.54 19.68 -19.41
N ILE A 513 -9.80 19.04 -18.26
CA ILE A 513 -9.73 19.71 -16.94
C ILE A 513 -8.31 20.17 -16.63
N MET A 514 -7.30 19.34 -16.88
CA MET A 514 -5.89 19.73 -16.70
C MET A 514 -5.51 20.91 -17.59
N GLY A 515 -5.91 20.86 -18.87
CA GLY A 515 -5.67 21.96 -19.82
C GLY A 515 -6.43 23.24 -19.48
N LEU A 516 -7.63 23.13 -18.90
CA LEU A 516 -8.39 24.28 -18.38
C LEU A 516 -7.65 24.96 -17.23
N LEU A 517 -7.18 24.18 -16.26
CA LEU A 517 -6.46 24.68 -15.09
C LEU A 517 -5.13 25.34 -15.50
N ASP A 518 -4.35 24.70 -16.37
CA ASP A 518 -3.12 25.29 -16.90
C ASP A 518 -3.39 26.57 -17.71
N GLY A 519 -4.46 26.58 -18.51
CA GLY A 519 -4.89 27.75 -19.29
C GLY A 519 -5.31 28.93 -18.41
N LEU A 520 -6.08 28.67 -17.34
CA LEU A 520 -6.47 29.70 -16.36
C LEU A 520 -5.26 30.24 -15.59
N GLY A 521 -4.35 29.37 -15.17
CA GLY A 521 -3.10 29.77 -14.52
C GLY A 521 -2.25 30.67 -15.42
N THR A 522 -2.08 30.28 -16.68
CA THR A 522 -1.33 31.05 -17.68
C THR A 522 -1.98 32.41 -17.91
N LEU A 523 -3.31 32.46 -18.08
CA LEU A 523 -4.05 33.71 -18.28
C LEU A 523 -3.89 34.68 -17.10
N PHE A 524 -4.04 34.20 -15.86
CA PHE A 524 -3.90 35.06 -14.68
C PHE A 524 -2.46 35.55 -14.49
N SER A 525 -1.47 34.69 -14.77
CA SER A 525 -0.06 35.07 -14.78
C SER A 525 0.26 36.07 -15.89
N SER A 526 -0.30 35.91 -17.09
CA SER A 526 -0.07 36.79 -18.23
C SER A 526 -0.68 38.19 -18.04
N ILE A 527 -1.77 38.31 -17.27
CA ILE A 527 -2.40 39.59 -16.94
C ILE A 527 -1.68 40.27 -15.77
N GLY A 528 -1.34 39.50 -14.74
CA GLY A 528 -0.76 40.03 -13.50
C GLY A 528 0.75 40.28 -13.59
N GLY A 529 1.48 39.42 -14.29
CA GLY A 529 2.95 39.40 -14.41
C GLY A 529 3.54 40.70 -14.95
N PRO A 530 3.11 41.18 -16.14
CA PRO A 530 3.36 42.51 -16.66
C PRO A 530 3.65 43.63 -15.65
N SER A 531 2.70 43.88 -14.75
CA SER A 531 2.67 45.03 -13.84
C SER A 531 3.17 44.67 -12.44
N THR A 532 3.57 43.41 -12.23
CA THR A 532 4.10 42.92 -10.96
C THR A 532 5.63 42.86 -11.08
N PRO A 533 6.39 43.56 -10.21
CA PRO A 533 7.84 43.46 -10.20
C PRO A 533 8.31 42.00 -10.11
N GLY A 534 9.38 41.61 -10.82
CA GLY A 534 9.84 40.21 -10.87
C GLY A 534 10.15 39.62 -9.50
N GLN A 535 10.64 40.46 -8.58
CA GLN A 535 10.84 40.11 -7.18
C GLN A 535 9.52 39.80 -6.46
N PHE A 536 8.47 40.59 -6.67
CA PHE A 536 7.13 40.27 -6.13
C PHE A 536 6.55 38.99 -6.72
N GLN A 537 6.69 38.77 -8.03
CA GLN A 537 6.27 37.51 -8.69
C GLN A 537 6.94 36.29 -8.03
N THR A 538 8.22 36.43 -7.70
CA THR A 538 9.01 35.39 -7.03
C THR A 538 8.42 35.00 -5.67
N VAL A 539 8.03 35.97 -4.83
CA VAL A 539 7.36 35.72 -3.53
C VAL A 539 5.99 35.09 -3.72
N LEU A 540 5.20 35.63 -4.66
CA LEU A 540 3.84 35.14 -4.91
C LEU A 540 3.86 33.69 -5.38
N ASN A 541 4.84 33.29 -6.20
CA ASN A 541 5.02 31.91 -6.62
C ASN A 541 5.37 30.94 -5.48
N GLN A 542 5.87 31.42 -4.34
CA GLN A 542 6.13 30.56 -3.17
C GLN A 542 4.87 30.15 -2.43
N THR A 543 3.78 30.90 -2.62
CA THR A 543 2.44 30.50 -2.12
C THR A 543 1.95 29.21 -2.79
N LEU A 544 2.57 28.80 -3.91
CA LEU A 544 2.32 27.52 -4.55
C LEU A 544 2.55 26.33 -3.60
N ILE A 545 3.53 26.39 -2.68
CA ILE A 545 3.82 25.28 -1.75
C ILE A 545 2.62 24.98 -0.83
N PRO A 546 2.16 25.93 0.03
CA PRO A 546 1.03 25.67 0.92
C PRO A 546 -0.26 25.37 0.15
N VAL A 547 -0.50 26.03 -1.00
CA VAL A 547 -1.66 25.74 -1.84
C VAL A 547 -1.61 24.32 -2.39
N THR A 548 -0.45 23.86 -2.89
CA THR A 548 -0.27 22.47 -3.37
C THR A 548 -0.47 21.47 -2.24
N MET A 549 0.02 21.75 -1.02
CA MET A 549 -0.18 20.86 0.12
C MET A 549 -1.66 20.70 0.47
N ILE A 550 -2.43 21.80 0.48
CA ILE A 550 -3.88 21.78 0.71
C ILE A 550 -4.59 21.05 -0.41
N CYS A 551 -4.32 21.39 -1.68
CA CYS A 551 -4.94 20.74 -2.84
C CYS A 551 -4.65 19.23 -2.87
N SER A 552 -3.41 18.82 -2.57
CA SER A 552 -3.03 17.41 -2.49
C SER A 552 -3.74 16.69 -1.33
N SER A 553 -3.87 17.34 -0.17
CA SER A 553 -4.65 16.79 0.95
C SER A 553 -6.12 16.58 0.58
N LEU A 554 -6.72 17.51 -0.16
CA LEU A 554 -8.14 17.45 -0.54
C LEU A 554 -8.41 16.47 -1.68
N VAL A 555 -7.54 16.40 -2.69
CA VAL A 555 -7.77 15.62 -3.92
C VAL A 555 -7.16 14.21 -3.85
N LEU A 556 -5.97 14.08 -3.27
CA LEU A 556 -5.24 12.81 -3.18
C LEU A 556 -5.34 12.16 -1.79
N GLY A 557 -5.85 12.86 -0.77
CA GLY A 557 -5.92 12.36 0.60
C GLY A 557 -4.55 12.24 1.27
N THR A 558 -3.55 12.99 0.80
CA THR A 558 -2.17 12.92 1.34
C THR A 558 -2.10 13.44 2.76
N THR A 559 -1.53 12.65 3.66
CA THR A 559 -1.26 13.06 5.05
C THR A 559 0.18 13.52 5.20
N TYR A 560 0.39 14.62 5.92
CA TYR A 560 1.71 15.18 6.18
C TYR A 560 2.08 15.02 7.65
N THR A 561 3.34 14.70 7.91
CA THR A 561 3.87 14.69 9.27
C THR A 561 4.17 16.12 9.70
N GLY A 562 4.07 16.43 11.00
CA GLY A 562 4.42 17.77 11.51
C GLY A 562 5.85 18.20 11.13
N LYS A 563 6.77 17.24 10.97
CA LYS A 563 8.15 17.47 10.52
C LYS A 563 8.24 17.87 9.05
N SER A 564 7.47 17.24 8.16
CA SER A 564 7.46 17.61 6.75
C SER A 564 6.77 18.96 6.52
N ILE A 565 5.71 19.26 7.27
CA ILE A 565 5.08 20.59 7.29
C ILE A 565 6.10 21.65 7.76
N GLY A 566 6.81 21.39 8.86
CA GLY A 566 7.85 22.28 9.38
C GLY A 566 8.96 22.55 8.35
N ALA A 567 9.40 21.52 7.62
CA ALA A 567 10.41 21.69 6.57
C ALA A 567 9.89 22.50 5.37
N ALA A 568 8.65 22.26 4.92
CA ALA A 568 8.03 23.07 3.85
C ALA A 568 7.85 24.53 4.28
N PHE A 569 7.52 24.77 5.55
CA PHE A 569 7.44 26.12 6.11
C PHE A 569 8.80 26.83 6.11
N ILE A 570 9.89 26.13 6.44
CA ILE A 570 11.25 26.68 6.36
C ILE A 570 11.55 27.12 4.91
N VAL A 571 11.21 26.30 3.91
CA VAL A 571 11.39 26.65 2.49
C VAL A 571 10.61 27.92 2.14
N PHE A 572 9.33 27.97 2.50
CA PHE A 572 8.47 29.12 2.24
C PHE A 572 9.02 30.42 2.87
N VAL A 573 9.36 30.38 4.16
CA VAL A 573 9.88 31.55 4.89
C VAL A 573 11.23 32.00 4.33
N SER A 574 12.13 31.06 4.04
CA SER A 574 13.46 31.37 3.50
C SER A 574 13.36 32.01 2.11
N ALA A 575 12.44 31.53 1.28
CA ALA A 575 12.18 32.11 -0.03
C ALA A 575 11.61 33.53 0.08
N CYS A 576 10.71 33.80 1.04
CA CYS A 576 10.23 35.15 1.33
C CYS A 576 11.35 36.10 1.82
N VAL A 577 12.27 35.62 2.67
CA VAL A 577 13.40 36.40 3.20
C VAL A 577 14.35 36.85 2.08
N THR A 578 14.55 36.01 1.06
CA THR A 578 15.38 36.30 -0.13
C THR A 578 14.98 37.61 -0.81
N VAL A 579 13.69 37.96 -0.72
CA VAL A 579 13.08 39.08 -1.46
C VAL A 579 12.84 40.31 -0.57
N VAL A 580 13.09 40.24 0.74
CA VAL A 580 12.87 41.36 1.69
C VAL A 580 13.50 42.68 1.23
N PRO A 581 14.73 42.72 0.69
CA PRO A 581 15.34 43.98 0.25
C PRO A 581 14.63 44.63 -0.94
N SER A 582 13.95 43.83 -1.78
CA SER A 582 13.17 44.32 -2.91
C SER A 582 11.92 45.10 -2.50
N PHE A 583 11.49 45.00 -1.24
CA PHE A 583 10.41 45.81 -0.67
C PHE A 583 10.87 47.21 -0.20
N SER A 584 12.17 47.48 -0.17
CA SER A 584 12.74 48.75 0.32
C SER A 584 13.03 49.79 -0.78
N GLY A 585 12.61 49.53 -2.02
CA GLY A 585 12.86 50.39 -3.19
C GLY A 585 11.63 51.15 -3.73
N ALA A 586 11.88 52.22 -4.49
CA ALA A 586 10.88 53.06 -5.17
C ALA A 586 10.00 52.32 -6.21
N SER A 587 10.32 51.06 -6.53
CA SER A 587 9.60 50.17 -7.45
C SER A 587 8.23 49.70 -6.95
N VAL A 588 7.90 49.92 -5.67
CA VAL A 588 6.57 49.60 -5.09
C VAL A 588 5.52 50.68 -5.41
N ALA A 589 5.94 51.90 -5.80
CA ALA A 589 5.05 53.04 -5.93
C ALA A 589 4.07 52.98 -7.14
N ASN A 590 4.35 52.15 -8.15
CA ASN A 590 3.54 52.03 -9.38
C ASN A 590 2.82 50.67 -9.54
N CYS A 591 2.72 49.87 -8.47
CA CYS A 591 2.16 48.52 -8.58
C CYS A 591 0.63 48.53 -8.49
N SER A 592 -0.05 47.99 -9.51
CA SER A 592 -1.51 47.79 -9.48
C SER A 592 -1.86 46.62 -8.56
N GLY A 593 -2.59 46.89 -7.46
CA GLY A 593 -3.02 45.85 -6.53
C GLY A 593 -3.85 44.73 -7.18
N LEU A 594 -4.61 45.05 -8.24
CA LEU A 594 -5.36 44.07 -9.03
C LEU A 594 -4.42 43.08 -9.73
N SER A 595 -3.34 43.57 -10.35
CA SER A 595 -2.38 42.74 -11.06
C SER A 595 -1.65 41.77 -10.13
N VAL A 596 -1.28 42.24 -8.93
CA VAL A 596 -0.68 41.41 -7.87
C VAL A 596 -1.65 40.32 -7.40
N CYS A 597 -2.92 40.67 -7.17
CA CYS A 597 -3.96 39.71 -6.78
C CYS A 597 -4.21 38.65 -7.87
N LEU A 598 -4.27 39.06 -9.14
CA LEU A 598 -4.44 38.12 -10.26
C LEU A 598 -3.24 37.18 -10.39
N TYR A 599 -2.02 37.71 -10.23
CA TYR A 599 -0.82 36.87 -10.24
C TYR A 599 -0.80 35.88 -9.08
N PHE A 600 -1.19 36.28 -7.87
CA PHE A 600 -1.36 35.36 -6.74
C PHE A 600 -2.38 34.26 -7.05
N LEU A 601 -3.55 34.63 -7.58
CA LEU A 601 -4.63 33.71 -7.93
C LEU A 601 -4.22 32.69 -9.00
N SER A 602 -3.19 32.95 -9.82
CA SER A 602 -2.66 32.00 -10.79
C SER A 602 -2.11 30.71 -10.15
N ASN A 603 -1.63 30.77 -8.90
CA ASN A 603 -1.04 29.61 -8.21
C ASN A 603 -2.07 28.53 -7.86
N ILE A 604 -3.34 28.88 -7.67
CA ILE A 604 -4.40 27.94 -7.31
C ILE A 604 -4.69 26.94 -8.45
N PRO A 605 -5.04 27.38 -9.67
CA PRO A 605 -5.27 26.46 -10.78
C PRO A 605 -3.99 25.71 -11.17
N MET A 606 -2.80 26.33 -11.07
CA MET A 606 -1.52 25.64 -11.31
C MET A 606 -1.26 24.49 -10.32
N ALA A 607 -1.50 24.71 -9.02
CA ALA A 607 -1.38 23.67 -8.00
C ALA A 607 -2.38 22.53 -8.23
N LEU A 608 -3.65 22.86 -8.49
CA LEU A 608 -4.69 21.88 -8.78
C LEU A 608 -4.36 21.06 -10.03
N SER A 609 -3.83 21.68 -11.08
CA SER A 609 -3.40 20.98 -12.29
C SER A 609 -2.30 19.95 -11.99
N ASN A 610 -1.29 20.32 -11.22
CA ASN A 610 -0.19 19.40 -10.84
C ASN A 610 -0.68 18.23 -9.99
N VAL A 611 -1.57 18.47 -9.03
CA VAL A 611 -2.19 17.43 -8.20
C VAL A 611 -3.10 16.52 -9.04
N TYR A 612 -3.83 17.08 -10.00
CA TYR A 612 -4.68 16.28 -10.89
C TYR A 612 -3.86 15.46 -11.89
N LYS A 613 -2.71 15.97 -12.36
CA LYS A 613 -1.73 15.22 -13.15
C LYS A 613 -1.15 14.04 -12.36
N GLU A 614 -0.81 14.26 -11.08
CA GLU A 614 -0.37 13.19 -10.17
C GLU A 614 -1.45 12.11 -9.99
N SER A 615 -2.71 12.51 -9.80
CA SER A 615 -3.87 11.58 -9.79
C SER A 615 -3.99 10.81 -11.11
N GLY A 616 -3.73 11.46 -12.23
CA GLY A 616 -3.69 10.84 -13.56
C GLY A 616 -2.64 9.73 -13.64
N PHE A 617 -1.44 9.96 -13.16
CA PHE A 617 -0.36 8.97 -13.15
C PHE A 617 -0.57 7.83 -12.16
N ASN A 618 -1.31 8.07 -11.06
CA ASN A 618 -1.61 7.02 -10.09
C ASN A 618 -2.73 6.08 -10.54
N ASN A 619 -3.68 6.58 -11.34
CA ASN A 619 -4.86 5.83 -11.76
C ASN A 619 -4.76 5.25 -13.18
N TYR A 620 -3.82 5.73 -13.99
CA TYR A 620 -3.71 5.40 -15.41
C TYR A 620 -2.25 5.22 -15.85
N SER A 621 -2.04 4.40 -16.87
CA SER A 621 -0.71 4.07 -17.43
C SER A 621 -0.28 5.07 -18.51
N VAL A 622 -0.23 6.36 -18.15
CA VAL A 622 0.16 7.43 -19.08
C VAL A 622 1.64 7.80 -18.90
N GLY A 623 2.36 7.93 -20.01
CA GLY A 623 3.73 8.43 -20.04
C GLY A 623 3.79 9.96 -20.04
N VAL A 624 4.92 10.53 -19.61
CA VAL A 624 5.14 11.98 -19.49
C VAL A 624 4.82 12.71 -20.80
N TRP A 625 5.41 12.29 -21.93
CA TRP A 625 5.18 12.90 -23.24
C TRP A 625 3.71 12.87 -23.69
N THR A 626 3.03 11.74 -23.47
CA THR A 626 1.62 11.60 -23.81
C THR A 626 0.76 12.54 -22.96
N MET A 627 1.03 12.60 -21.65
CA MET A 627 0.33 13.49 -20.73
C MET A 627 0.49 14.94 -21.17
N THR A 628 1.73 15.38 -21.41
CA THR A 628 2.03 16.75 -21.84
C THR A 628 1.37 17.10 -23.17
N ALA A 629 1.36 16.18 -24.15
CA ALA A 629 0.75 16.44 -25.45
C ALA A 629 -0.77 16.66 -25.39
N TYR A 630 -1.50 15.79 -24.66
CA TYR A 630 -2.95 15.95 -24.52
C TYR A 630 -3.32 17.20 -23.71
N VAL A 631 -2.59 17.47 -22.61
CA VAL A 631 -2.82 18.67 -21.80
C VAL A 631 -2.53 19.93 -22.62
N ALA A 632 -1.42 19.98 -23.37
CA ALA A 632 -1.08 21.12 -24.22
C ALA A 632 -2.10 21.36 -25.34
N ALA A 633 -2.65 20.29 -25.94
CA ALA A 633 -3.69 20.41 -26.96
C ALA A 633 -4.97 21.05 -26.40
N TYR A 634 -5.46 20.55 -25.26
CA TYR A 634 -6.62 21.14 -24.59
C TYR A 634 -6.35 22.55 -24.07
N GLN A 635 -5.19 22.78 -23.47
CA GLN A 635 -4.76 24.10 -23.00
C GLN A 635 -4.73 25.10 -24.15
N THR A 636 -4.22 24.73 -25.32
CA THR A 636 -4.21 25.62 -26.51
C THR A 636 -5.63 26.01 -26.89
N ILE A 637 -6.53 25.03 -27.07
CA ILE A 637 -7.93 25.28 -27.46
C ILE A 637 -8.61 26.21 -26.44
N ILE A 638 -8.46 25.91 -25.16
CA ILE A 638 -9.10 26.65 -24.07
C ILE A 638 -8.49 28.04 -23.92
N SER A 639 -7.17 28.19 -24.02
CA SER A 639 -6.48 29.47 -23.85
C SER A 639 -6.81 30.47 -24.97
N PHE A 640 -6.90 30.01 -26.22
CA PHE A 640 -7.47 30.83 -27.30
C PHE A 640 -8.93 31.18 -27.03
N GLY A 641 -9.71 30.22 -26.54
CA GLY A 641 -11.09 30.43 -26.12
C GLY A 641 -11.26 31.44 -25.00
N LEU A 642 -10.31 31.55 -24.07
CA LEU A 642 -10.30 32.54 -22.98
C LEU A 642 -9.75 33.90 -23.42
N GLY A 643 -9.20 34.01 -24.63
CA GLY A 643 -8.63 35.25 -25.16
C GLY A 643 -9.61 36.42 -25.24
N PHE A 644 -10.93 36.19 -25.30
CA PHE A 644 -11.92 37.28 -25.26
C PHE A 644 -11.91 38.05 -23.94
N LEU A 645 -11.39 37.46 -22.85
CA LEU A 645 -11.29 38.15 -21.56
C LEU A 645 -10.32 39.34 -21.62
N GLN A 646 -9.41 39.35 -22.60
CA GLN A 646 -8.53 40.48 -22.88
C GLN A 646 -9.29 41.71 -23.47
N CYS A 647 -10.52 41.54 -23.97
CA CYS A 647 -11.38 42.67 -24.35
C CYS A 647 -11.86 43.47 -23.14
N VAL A 648 -11.83 42.88 -21.94
CA VAL A 648 -12.38 43.51 -20.75
C VAL A 648 -11.40 44.57 -20.25
N PRO A 649 -11.85 45.81 -20.02
CA PRO A 649 -11.02 46.89 -19.46
C PRO A 649 -10.31 46.44 -18.18
N TYR A 650 -9.04 46.85 -18.01
CA TYR A 650 -8.16 46.50 -16.88
C TYR A 650 -7.73 45.03 -16.79
N LEU A 651 -8.52 44.10 -17.31
CA LEU A 651 -8.21 42.66 -17.39
C LEU A 651 -7.18 42.32 -18.46
N SER A 652 -6.89 43.23 -19.39
CA SER A 652 -5.78 43.11 -20.35
C SER A 652 -4.53 43.89 -19.99
N GLY A 653 -4.49 44.48 -18.79
CA GLY A 653 -3.42 45.41 -18.41
C GLY A 653 -3.55 46.81 -19.03
N GLN A 654 -4.51 47.01 -19.95
CA GLN A 654 -4.83 48.29 -20.58
C GLN A 654 -6.16 48.85 -20.03
N PRO A 655 -6.27 50.16 -19.73
CA PRO A 655 -7.52 50.77 -19.25
C PRO A 655 -8.69 50.67 -20.24
N GLY A 656 -8.40 50.53 -21.54
CA GLY A 656 -9.40 50.46 -22.61
C GLY A 656 -9.79 49.05 -23.07
N GLY A 657 -9.14 47.99 -22.57
CA GLY A 657 -9.26 46.66 -23.17
C GLY A 657 -8.49 46.54 -24.50
N VAL A 658 -8.15 45.33 -24.92
CA VAL A 658 -7.59 45.10 -26.26
C VAL A 658 -8.74 44.93 -27.24
N PRO A 659 -8.87 45.76 -28.31
CA PRO A 659 -9.92 45.59 -29.31
C PRO A 659 -9.67 44.32 -30.15
N LEU A 660 -10.24 43.20 -29.72
CA LEU A 660 -10.15 41.92 -30.42
C LEU A 660 -11.34 41.75 -31.37
N SER A 661 -11.11 42.06 -32.64
CA SER A 661 -11.86 41.43 -33.74
C SER A 661 -11.20 40.07 -34.06
N PRO A 662 -11.93 39.05 -34.53
CA PRO A 662 -11.34 37.78 -34.95
C PRO A 662 -10.18 37.94 -35.95
N LYS A 663 -10.27 38.96 -36.82
CA LYS A 663 -9.21 39.34 -37.75
C LYS A 663 -7.99 39.93 -37.03
N SER A 664 -8.17 40.76 -36.01
CA SER A 664 -7.05 41.33 -35.24
C SER A 664 -6.40 40.33 -34.29
N VAL A 665 -7.09 39.31 -33.79
CA VAL A 665 -6.45 38.22 -33.00
C VAL A 665 -5.49 37.43 -33.87
N VAL A 666 -5.95 36.98 -35.04
CA VAL A 666 -5.12 36.23 -35.99
C VAL A 666 -4.02 37.12 -36.55
N PHE A 667 -4.30 38.37 -36.89
CA PHE A 667 -3.31 39.33 -37.37
C PHE A 667 -2.25 39.67 -36.31
N ASN A 668 -2.63 39.86 -35.04
CA ASN A 668 -1.69 40.15 -33.96
C ASN A 668 -0.88 38.91 -33.55
N PHE A 669 -1.48 37.71 -33.55
CA PHE A 669 -0.75 36.46 -33.39
C PHE A 669 0.24 36.24 -34.53
N LEU A 670 -0.18 36.46 -35.78
CA LEU A 670 0.68 36.38 -36.95
C LEU A 670 1.71 37.50 -37.03
N ASN A 671 1.50 38.67 -36.40
CA ASN A 671 2.48 39.76 -36.34
C ASN A 671 3.50 39.56 -35.21
N ALA A 672 3.06 39.07 -34.04
CA ALA A 672 3.96 38.55 -33.00
C ALA A 672 4.83 37.43 -33.60
N PHE A 673 4.23 36.60 -34.46
CA PHE A 673 4.93 35.63 -35.28
C PHE A 673 5.69 36.26 -36.47
N SER A 674 5.32 37.38 -37.07
CA SER A 674 6.07 37.95 -38.22
C SER A 674 7.35 38.68 -37.78
N PHE A 675 7.47 39.01 -36.49
CA PHE A 675 8.77 39.27 -35.85
C PHE A 675 9.69 38.03 -35.80
N SER A 676 9.21 36.82 -36.18
CA SER A 676 9.95 35.55 -36.20
C SER A 676 11.10 35.47 -37.20
N VAL A 677 11.20 36.42 -38.14
CA VAL A 677 12.26 36.45 -39.18
C VAL A 677 13.50 37.26 -38.72
N GLY A 678 13.46 37.86 -37.52
CA GLY A 678 14.57 38.63 -36.93
C GLY A 678 15.07 38.08 -35.56
N PRO A 679 16.04 38.75 -34.90
CA PRO A 679 16.66 38.27 -33.65
C PRO A 679 15.68 38.02 -32.49
N ALA A 680 14.63 38.85 -32.35
CA ALA A 680 13.57 38.67 -31.36
C ALA A 680 12.75 37.39 -31.58
N GLY A 681 12.54 37.03 -32.85
CA GLY A 681 11.91 35.80 -33.28
C GLY A 681 12.64 34.53 -32.88
N LEU A 682 13.96 34.53 -33.13
CA LEU A 682 14.84 33.43 -32.72
C LEU A 682 14.87 33.29 -31.20
N LEU A 683 14.82 34.41 -30.47
CA LEU A 683 14.73 34.41 -29.00
C LEU A 683 13.41 33.76 -28.52
N LEU A 684 12.27 34.08 -29.15
CA LEU A 684 10.98 33.48 -28.82
C LEU A 684 10.95 31.96 -29.10
N LEU A 685 11.53 31.52 -30.21
CA LEU A 685 11.67 30.09 -30.53
C LEU A 685 12.57 29.36 -29.52
N ALA A 686 13.71 29.95 -29.17
CA ALA A 686 14.62 29.40 -28.18
C ALA A 686 13.94 29.29 -26.80
N TYR A 687 13.22 30.35 -26.39
CA TYR A 687 12.44 30.34 -25.15
C TYR A 687 11.38 29.24 -25.15
N CYS A 688 10.64 29.06 -26.25
CA CYS A 688 9.62 28.01 -26.37
C CYS A 688 10.21 26.60 -26.13
N VAL A 689 11.41 26.33 -26.64
CA VAL A 689 12.12 25.06 -26.39
C VAL A 689 12.55 24.93 -24.92
N VAL A 690 13.15 25.97 -24.35
CA VAL A 690 13.56 25.99 -22.93
C VAL A 690 12.37 25.76 -22.01
N ASN A 691 11.25 26.45 -22.26
CA ASN A 691 10.04 26.33 -21.47
C ASN A 691 9.40 24.95 -21.61
N LEU A 692 9.43 24.36 -22.81
CA LEU A 692 9.02 22.97 -23.01
C LEU A 692 9.84 22.01 -22.15
N VAL A 693 11.18 22.12 -22.19
CA VAL A 693 12.07 21.26 -21.40
C VAL A 693 11.78 21.40 -19.90
N PHE A 694 11.61 22.62 -19.42
CA PHE A 694 11.23 22.91 -18.04
C PHE A 694 9.90 22.23 -17.66
N ASN A 695 8.85 22.39 -18.48
CA ASN A 695 7.53 21.79 -18.21
C ASN A 695 7.57 20.26 -18.26
N VAL A 696 8.28 19.66 -19.22
CA VAL A 696 8.43 18.20 -19.33
C VAL A 696 9.18 17.64 -18.11
N LEU A 697 10.24 18.32 -17.64
CA LEU A 697 10.94 17.94 -16.41
C LEU A 697 10.03 18.06 -15.18
N GLY A 698 9.20 19.10 -15.11
CA GLY A 698 8.22 19.27 -14.03
C GLY A 698 7.20 18.12 -13.98
N VAL A 699 6.65 17.74 -15.14
CA VAL A 699 5.74 16.58 -15.26
C VAL A 699 6.47 15.27 -14.97
N ALA A 700 7.75 15.15 -15.34
CA ALA A 700 8.56 13.98 -15.02
C ALA A 700 8.77 13.84 -13.50
N VAL A 701 9.14 14.91 -12.79
CA VAL A 701 9.22 14.92 -11.32
C VAL A 701 7.89 14.49 -10.71
N THR A 702 6.77 15.02 -11.20
CA THR A 702 5.43 14.61 -10.75
C THR A 702 5.16 13.13 -11.02
N ARG A 703 5.55 12.58 -12.19
CA ARG A 703 5.35 11.17 -12.54
C ARG A 703 6.16 10.20 -11.67
N TYR A 704 7.43 10.52 -11.43
CA TYR A 704 8.31 9.68 -10.61
C TYR A 704 7.97 9.82 -9.12
N GLY A 705 7.52 11.00 -8.69
CA GLY A 705 7.04 11.23 -7.33
C GLY A 705 5.62 10.73 -7.07
N SER A 706 4.79 10.48 -8.10
CA SER A 706 3.38 10.07 -7.93
C SER A 706 3.25 8.74 -7.19
N ALA A 707 4.18 7.81 -7.43
CA ALA A 707 4.24 6.51 -6.74
C ALA A 707 4.39 6.65 -5.21
N LEU A 708 4.93 7.78 -4.76
CA LEU A 708 5.16 8.11 -3.36
C LEU A 708 4.14 9.12 -2.82
N GLN A 709 3.16 9.53 -3.63
CA GLN A 709 2.17 10.57 -3.32
C GLN A 709 2.79 11.91 -2.88
N VAL A 710 3.99 12.21 -3.37
CA VAL A 710 4.71 13.47 -3.11
C VAL A 710 5.07 14.20 -4.40
N GLY A 711 4.58 13.75 -5.55
CA GLY A 711 5.02 14.24 -6.87
C GLY A 711 4.76 15.72 -7.08
N ALA A 712 3.52 16.17 -6.88
CA ALA A 712 3.13 17.57 -7.07
C ALA A 712 3.87 18.49 -6.10
N ILE A 713 4.05 18.07 -4.85
CA ILE A 713 4.69 18.89 -3.83
C ILE A 713 6.20 18.96 -4.04
N MET A 714 6.85 17.86 -4.43
CA MET A 714 8.26 17.85 -4.79
C MET A 714 8.54 18.75 -5.99
N CYS A 715 7.62 18.79 -6.97
CA CYS A 715 7.67 19.71 -8.08
C CYS A 715 7.58 21.17 -7.60
N SER A 716 6.59 21.51 -6.76
CA SER A 716 6.45 22.86 -6.18
C SER A 716 7.64 23.27 -5.30
N LEU A 717 8.23 22.33 -4.56
CA LEU A 717 9.43 22.58 -3.74
C LEU A 717 10.68 22.77 -4.61
N ALA A 718 10.83 22.03 -5.70
CA ALA A 718 11.93 22.26 -6.65
C ALA A 718 11.83 23.66 -7.30
N TYR A 719 10.61 24.17 -7.54
CA TYR A 719 10.42 25.55 -7.99
C TYR A 719 10.83 26.60 -6.96
N ALA A 720 10.85 26.28 -5.67
CA ALA A 720 11.41 27.17 -4.64
C ALA A 720 12.94 27.17 -4.67
N VAL A 721 13.56 26.00 -4.83
CA VAL A 721 15.02 25.83 -4.87
C VAL A 721 15.67 26.56 -6.04
N LYS A 722 14.98 26.73 -7.17
CA LYS A 722 15.51 27.54 -8.29
C LYS A 722 15.59 29.04 -8.00
N LEU A 723 14.81 29.57 -7.07
CA LEU A 723 14.71 31.03 -6.87
C LEU A 723 16.06 31.70 -6.58
N PRO A 724 16.87 31.19 -5.64
CA PRO A 724 18.12 31.84 -5.31
C PRO A 724 19.12 31.80 -6.48
N VAL A 725 19.05 30.75 -7.31
CA VAL A 725 19.86 30.63 -8.54
C VAL A 725 19.38 31.64 -9.59
N SER A 726 18.07 31.76 -9.81
CA SER A 726 17.50 32.77 -10.71
C SER A 726 17.84 34.20 -10.26
N SER A 727 17.77 34.49 -8.96
CA SER A 727 18.16 35.79 -8.39
C SER A 727 19.62 36.14 -8.66
N LEU A 728 20.54 35.17 -8.60
CA LEU A 728 21.93 35.40 -8.96
C LEU A 728 22.09 35.69 -10.46
N LEU A 729 21.36 34.97 -11.33
CA LEU A 729 21.41 35.21 -12.77
C LEU A 729 20.88 36.61 -13.14
N TYR A 730 19.88 37.13 -12.43
CA TYR A 730 19.37 38.49 -12.64
C TYR A 730 20.39 39.60 -12.32
N THR A 731 21.41 39.31 -11.51
CA THR A 731 22.50 40.27 -11.25
C THR A 731 23.57 40.31 -12.34
N SER A 732 23.53 39.36 -13.28
CA SER A 732 24.51 39.29 -14.37
C SER A 732 24.20 40.31 -15.46
N SER A 733 25.02 41.36 -15.56
CA SER A 733 24.94 42.36 -16.61
C SER A 733 25.16 41.81 -18.02
N PHE A 734 25.89 40.69 -18.14
CA PHE A 734 26.07 39.98 -19.41
C PHE A 734 24.77 39.32 -19.90
N LEU A 735 23.95 38.77 -19.00
CA LEU A 735 22.72 38.05 -19.36
C LEU A 735 21.51 38.99 -19.48
N MET A 736 21.38 39.94 -18.57
CA MET A 736 20.22 40.84 -18.50
C MET A 736 20.41 42.13 -19.31
N GLY A 737 21.65 42.47 -19.69
CA GLY A 737 21.99 43.78 -20.24
C GLY A 737 22.17 44.84 -19.14
N GLU A 738 22.90 45.91 -19.44
CA GLU A 738 23.25 46.96 -18.45
C GLU A 738 22.00 47.69 -17.89
N ASP A 739 20.93 47.79 -18.67
CA ASP A 739 19.71 48.51 -18.29
C ASP A 739 18.75 47.69 -17.39
N TYR A 740 18.89 46.36 -17.34
CA TYR A 740 17.95 45.46 -16.65
C TYR A 740 18.59 44.58 -15.57
N ALA A 741 19.91 44.66 -15.37
CA ALA A 741 20.63 43.91 -14.34
C ALA A 741 20.27 44.42 -12.94
N GLU A 742 19.96 43.50 -12.03
CA GLU A 742 19.58 43.82 -10.65
C GLU A 742 20.80 43.90 -9.72
N SER A 743 20.69 44.68 -8.63
CA SER A 743 21.76 44.79 -7.64
C SER A 743 21.83 43.57 -6.71
N PHE A 744 23.06 43.12 -6.40
CA PHE A 744 23.28 41.96 -5.53
C PHE A 744 22.86 42.24 -4.08
N SER A 745 22.07 41.32 -3.51
CA SER A 745 21.57 41.39 -2.15
C SER A 745 22.18 40.31 -1.25
N PRO A 746 22.74 40.65 -0.06
CA PRO A 746 23.22 39.67 0.92
C PRO A 746 22.13 38.70 1.40
N TYR A 747 20.86 39.13 1.37
CA TYR A 747 19.71 38.32 1.76
C TYR A 747 19.44 37.18 0.78
N SER A 748 19.88 37.33 -0.48
CA SER A 748 19.78 36.26 -1.48
C SER A 748 20.60 35.04 -1.05
N LEU A 749 21.75 35.24 -0.40
CA LEU A 749 22.63 34.16 0.08
C LEU A 749 22.03 33.40 1.27
N ILE A 750 21.38 34.13 2.18
CA ILE A 750 20.61 33.56 3.30
C ILE A 750 19.44 32.74 2.75
N GLY A 751 18.79 33.24 1.70
CA GLY A 751 17.75 32.56 0.93
C GLY A 751 18.19 31.22 0.35
N VAL A 752 19.35 31.18 -0.34
CA VAL A 752 19.95 29.94 -0.85
C VAL A 752 20.06 28.91 0.27
N VAL A 753 20.72 29.27 1.37
CA VAL A 753 21.02 28.34 2.46
C VAL A 753 19.74 27.85 3.13
N GLY A 754 18.79 28.74 3.41
CA GLY A 754 17.52 28.39 4.05
C GLY A 754 16.62 27.50 3.18
N VAL A 755 16.48 27.84 1.89
CA VAL A 755 15.67 27.06 0.93
C VAL A 755 16.29 25.68 0.69
N THR A 756 17.61 25.59 0.49
CA THR A 756 18.29 24.30 0.31
C THR A 756 18.21 23.44 1.57
N THR A 757 18.38 24.03 2.75
CA THR A 757 18.26 23.31 4.04
C THR A 757 16.83 22.81 4.24
N GLY A 758 15.83 23.65 4.03
CA GLY A 758 14.42 23.27 4.12
C GLY A 758 14.05 22.16 3.14
N PHE A 759 14.56 22.22 1.90
CA PHE A 759 14.35 21.18 0.89
C PHE A 759 14.97 19.85 1.31
N ILE A 760 16.21 19.84 1.79
CA ILE A 760 16.89 18.63 2.30
C ILE A 760 16.13 18.05 3.50
N LEU A 761 15.70 18.89 4.45
CA LEU A 761 14.90 18.46 5.58
C LEU A 761 13.55 17.90 5.15
N TYR A 762 12.91 18.49 4.13
CA TYR A 762 11.65 17.99 3.59
C TYR A 762 11.85 16.62 2.94
N VAL A 763 12.89 16.44 2.12
CA VAL A 763 13.26 15.15 1.53
C VAL A 763 13.58 14.10 2.61
N ARG A 764 14.15 14.50 3.75
CA ARG A 764 14.48 13.60 4.86
C ARG A 764 13.28 13.24 5.77
N TYR A 765 12.35 14.17 5.98
CA TYR A 765 11.19 14.00 6.87
C TYR A 765 9.89 13.63 6.17
N SER A 766 9.77 13.92 4.87
CA SER A 766 8.78 13.25 4.04
C SER A 766 9.07 11.75 4.10
N ASN A 767 8.03 10.92 4.01
CA ASN A 767 8.13 9.45 4.09
C ASN A 767 8.92 8.80 2.93
N LEU A 768 9.87 9.53 2.33
CA LEU A 768 10.99 9.00 1.56
C LEU A 768 11.93 8.13 2.40
N GLY A 769 11.76 8.06 3.73
CA GLY A 769 12.50 7.20 4.66
C GLY A 769 11.74 5.96 5.19
N GLY A 770 10.47 5.74 4.79
CA GLY A 770 9.80 4.45 4.98
C GLY A 770 10.17 3.43 3.88
N THR A 771 11.36 3.59 3.31
CA THR A 771 11.80 3.11 1.99
C THR A 771 12.83 2.01 2.07
N GLU A 772 12.77 1.17 3.10
CA GLU A 772 13.27 -0.21 2.97
C GLU A 772 12.17 -1.14 2.41
N ASP A 773 10.88 -0.80 2.56
CA ASP A 773 9.77 -1.66 2.10
C ASP A 773 9.05 -1.18 0.82
N ARG A 774 9.41 -0.01 0.26
CA ARG A 774 8.63 0.64 -0.82
C ARG A 774 9.39 1.03 -2.09
N THR A 775 10.67 0.69 -2.22
CA THR A 775 11.53 1.11 -3.36
C THR A 775 11.68 0.08 -4.50
N GLU A 776 10.82 -0.94 -4.57
CA GLU A 776 10.89 -1.95 -5.65
C GLU A 776 9.99 -1.70 -6.87
N PHE A 777 9.31 -0.56 -6.97
CA PHE A 777 8.49 -0.26 -8.15
C PHE A 777 9.11 0.85 -9.02
N ALA A 778 9.45 0.43 -10.24
CA ALA A 778 9.90 1.19 -11.41
C ALA A 778 11.41 1.49 -11.54
N THR A 779 12.21 0.43 -11.72
CA THR A 779 13.36 0.47 -12.64
C THR A 779 12.97 -0.23 -13.95
N PRO A 780 13.21 0.34 -15.14
CA PRO A 780 13.34 -0.45 -16.35
C PRO A 780 14.71 -1.12 -16.28
N MET A 781 14.80 -2.26 -15.58
CA MET A 781 16.04 -3.02 -15.49
C MET A 781 16.13 -3.91 -16.74
N GLN A 782 16.83 -3.40 -17.75
CA GLN A 782 17.45 -4.21 -18.79
C GLN A 782 18.57 -5.03 -18.15
N THR A 783 18.22 -6.21 -17.63
CA THR A 783 19.15 -7.33 -17.50
C THR A 783 18.59 -8.45 -18.36
N SER A 784 19.46 -9.11 -19.13
CA SER A 784 19.15 -10.14 -20.14
C SER A 784 17.87 -10.91 -19.82
N TYR A 785 16.78 -10.55 -20.51
CA TYR A 785 15.45 -11.12 -20.29
C TYR A 785 15.49 -12.59 -20.71
N GLU A 786 15.61 -13.50 -19.74
CA GLU A 786 14.88 -14.74 -19.86
C GLU A 786 13.41 -14.42 -19.67
N GLU A 787 12.56 -14.82 -20.62
CA GLU A 787 11.13 -14.57 -20.49
C GLU A 787 10.63 -15.23 -19.19
N PRO A 788 9.89 -14.53 -18.31
CA PRO A 788 9.52 -15.03 -16.98
C PRO A 788 8.82 -16.40 -16.94
N TRP A 789 8.23 -16.83 -18.06
CA TRP A 789 7.64 -18.16 -18.19
C TRP A 789 8.69 -19.26 -18.39
N ALA A 790 9.84 -18.98 -19.01
CA ALA A 790 10.92 -19.97 -19.18
C ALA A 790 11.56 -20.32 -17.84
N PHE A 791 11.72 -19.34 -16.94
CA PHE A 791 12.14 -19.61 -15.57
C PHE A 791 11.10 -20.44 -14.81
N HIS A 792 9.83 -20.07 -14.93
CA HIS A 792 8.71 -20.81 -14.33
C HIS A 792 8.69 -22.27 -14.81
N GLU A 793 8.87 -22.49 -16.11
CA GLU A 793 8.93 -23.83 -16.72
C GLU A 793 10.16 -24.62 -16.26
N ARG A 794 11.34 -24.01 -16.14
CA ARG A 794 12.53 -24.72 -15.62
C ARG A 794 12.35 -25.15 -14.17
N VAL A 795 11.85 -24.28 -13.30
CA VAL A 795 11.71 -24.63 -11.87
C VAL A 795 10.55 -25.61 -11.66
N VAL A 796 9.37 -25.27 -12.16
CA VAL A 796 8.15 -26.04 -11.90
C VAL A 796 8.08 -27.28 -12.80
N GLY A 797 8.57 -27.19 -14.03
CA GLY A 797 8.61 -28.27 -15.01
C GLY A 797 9.70 -29.33 -14.76
N CYS A 798 10.86 -28.96 -14.18
CA CYS A 798 11.87 -29.95 -13.79
C CYS A 798 11.36 -30.86 -12.66
N VAL A 799 10.69 -30.30 -11.65
CA VAL A 799 10.10 -31.08 -10.56
C VAL A 799 8.97 -31.98 -11.07
N SER A 800 8.18 -31.52 -12.05
CA SER A 800 7.10 -32.33 -12.63
C SER A 800 7.58 -33.48 -13.52
N SER A 801 8.75 -33.35 -14.14
CA SER A 801 9.33 -34.37 -15.03
C SER A 801 10.29 -35.33 -14.32
N GLY A 802 10.65 -35.06 -13.06
CA GLY A 802 11.62 -35.86 -12.29
C GLY A 802 13.07 -35.73 -12.76
N VAL A 803 13.39 -34.74 -13.60
CA VAL A 803 14.73 -34.53 -14.17
C VAL A 803 15.46 -33.44 -13.39
N VAL A 804 16.51 -33.84 -12.67
CA VAL A 804 17.46 -32.90 -12.03
C VAL A 804 18.35 -32.27 -13.11
N PRO A 805 18.45 -30.94 -13.24
CA PRO A 805 19.34 -30.33 -14.22
C PRO A 805 20.80 -30.45 -13.77
N HIS A 806 21.44 -31.56 -14.07
CA HIS A 806 22.89 -31.68 -14.05
C HIS A 806 23.45 -31.32 -15.43
N THR A 807 23.52 -30.02 -15.76
CA THR A 807 24.52 -29.48 -16.71
C THR A 807 24.53 -27.95 -16.66
N PRO A 808 25.69 -27.30 -16.48
CA PRO A 808 25.84 -25.89 -16.81
C PRO A 808 25.81 -25.75 -18.34
N ILE A 809 24.84 -25.02 -18.88
CA ILE A 809 24.74 -24.81 -20.33
C ILE A 809 25.76 -23.75 -20.75
N ALA A 810 26.69 -24.18 -21.59
CA ALA A 810 27.59 -23.34 -22.35
C ALA A 810 26.83 -22.21 -23.05
N ASP A 811 27.42 -21.03 -22.96
CA ASP A 811 27.10 -19.77 -23.61
C ASP A 811 26.46 -19.96 -25.01
N ARG A 812 25.12 -19.89 -25.09
CA ARG A 812 24.39 -19.73 -26.36
C ARG A 812 24.26 -18.24 -26.68
N SER A 813 25.37 -17.53 -26.70
CA SER A 813 25.52 -16.21 -27.34
C SER A 813 26.12 -16.37 -28.74
N THR A 814 25.47 -17.15 -29.60
CA THR A 814 25.74 -17.08 -31.04
C THR A 814 24.45 -16.81 -31.77
N THR A 815 24.21 -15.53 -32.02
CA THR A 815 23.44 -15.07 -33.17
C THR A 815 23.93 -15.84 -34.42
N PRO A 816 23.05 -16.40 -35.26
CA PRO A 816 23.48 -16.91 -36.54
C PRO A 816 23.94 -15.71 -37.36
N ARG A 817 25.27 -15.59 -37.57
CA ARG A 817 25.82 -14.74 -38.62
C ARG A 817 25.25 -15.25 -39.94
N PHE A 818 24.40 -14.45 -40.57
CA PHE A 818 24.09 -14.59 -41.99
C PHE A 818 25.40 -14.42 -42.75
N ASN A 819 25.96 -15.53 -43.22
CA ASN A 819 27.06 -15.55 -44.17
C ASN A 819 26.46 -15.17 -45.54
N MET A 820 26.63 -13.91 -45.96
CA MET A 820 26.59 -13.57 -47.37
C MET A 820 27.92 -14.01 -47.99
N ASN A 821 27.96 -15.19 -48.60
CA ASN A 821 28.64 -15.52 -49.85
C ASN A 821 28.72 -17.04 -50.05
N GLU A 822 28.46 -17.45 -51.30
CA GLU A 822 28.55 -18.81 -51.90
C GLU A 822 27.37 -19.75 -51.59
N GLY A 823 26.57 -20.24 -52.54
CA GLY A 823 26.53 -20.07 -53.99
C GLY A 823 25.55 -21.08 -54.61
N ALA A 824 24.62 -20.60 -55.44
CA ALA A 824 24.00 -21.26 -56.60
C ALA A 824 23.26 -20.21 -57.42
#